data_AF-A0A976LRU0-F1
#
_entry.id   AF-A0A976LRU0-F1
#
_cell.length_a   1.000
_cell.length_b   1.000
_cell.length_c   1.000
_cell.angle_alpha   90.00
_cell.angle_beta   90.00
_cell.angle_gamma   90.00
#
_symmetry.space_group_name_H-M   'P 1'
#
loop_
_entity.id
_entity.type
_entity.pdbx_description
1 polymer ?
#
loop_
_entity_poly.entity_id
_entity_poly.type
_entity_poly.pdbx_seq_one_letter_code
_entity_poly.pdbx_strand_id
1 'polypeptide(L)'
;GSGAVVDAICQIRSRWPKKGYPIVVYALLPEENPDPAWAISGYYHANGYAALLELNALSAGRWHPHNVATNVRSEAGRSDRLSLRDRFNGCYLITNRTETGTVYNVRDMPGVIADFLFQKIVAVRNLTNWDQLPRWENGENADSSPESSKRKSVQGLSDSDEGQGERSRRFMTFGIKRIIIPETEIREYLGYSFARSAALQLRANHWTDEFGYIESPRNADFSWVTHRDTQNRWHLSNDHLLLSLPVLDSDKNAKWRTIEEDWDMFISNVAQDVANPPADKQKLVLEELDKRCHARFESDYRKLGVPRFYQEKHSRRRNEAREIASIVERELVERWLTGDLSMLEIAGGKLGDRDIRGVLQELRDDVVRRREKVDQSIVSLGQVQTEQQAIINANKNTWSKMGAISDWLGKGKKLVQAQTVASRALYVTKTKVHAWNYAKALLVQLEEELSLLAAEATKVSTTISNAVSIFDNEIKNRCQDAPQLDFSKQVVKFYDRDNVTKVTERLIRDLETQKAQTAEVRRAVLNSISAQMPTFALFNRDIHDQAFLEVLLSKCLELSHSAHDALELSDEERLLGLNIMERIKATYRTPDQLLALAKELIPKASCFGRMDEAQRGDSDANPNPQSICRRIISILGPNLGDTTDKGEPNSDPFINSFKDALRGARPSSEISCAFVPTGEESKHEVCLVSLTNLVPARCLDHTAFLRDAYDGLFRRDGDHSQDRLFLHMEGDGTQYPGIYTKDRREIEAEARTILLLGSALGIVAERLNKISGVKSIYFDVECDGLVVESHELGSSLLEIPTRIDTSVFCSLEDKVKLDIRALTHVDQKNAIKEKMIAELHKIKSVCNDEPSHPDYKAFVVSYQNAIQLIGL
;
A
#
# COMPACT_ATOMS: atom_id res chain seq x y z
N GLY A 1 10.18 -13.33 22.61
CA GLY A 1 11.01 -12.26 23.16
C GLY A 1 11.77 -11.57 22.05
N SER A 2 12.51 -10.53 22.40
CA SER A 2 13.37 -9.75 21.48
C SER A 2 14.53 -10.55 20.89
N GLY A 3 14.92 -11.68 21.50
CA GLY A 3 15.94 -12.61 21.00
C GLY A 3 15.71 -13.16 19.58
N ALA A 4 14.49 -13.13 19.06
CA ALA A 4 14.20 -13.53 17.68
C ALA A 4 15.06 -12.79 16.63
N VAL A 5 15.49 -11.55 16.92
CA VAL A 5 16.41 -10.80 16.04
C VAL A 5 17.79 -11.45 16.00
N VAL A 6 18.29 -11.93 17.14
CA VAL A 6 19.60 -12.60 17.26
C VAL A 6 19.56 -13.93 16.52
N ASP A 7 18.50 -14.72 16.72
CA ASP A 7 18.28 -15.97 15.97
C ASP A 7 18.27 -15.71 14.47
N ALA A 8 17.49 -14.72 14.00
CA ALA A 8 17.44 -14.37 12.58
C ALA A 8 18.82 -14.01 12.03
N ILE A 9 19.58 -13.15 12.71
CA ILE A 9 20.95 -12.77 12.32
C ILE A 9 21.85 -14.01 12.23
N CYS A 10 21.82 -14.85 13.26
CA CYS A 10 22.69 -16.02 13.36
C CYS A 10 22.38 -17.06 12.29
N GLN A 11 21.10 -17.32 12.03
CA GLN A 11 20.65 -18.25 11.00
C GLN A 11 20.95 -17.74 9.59
N ILE A 12 20.73 -16.45 9.33
CA ILE A 12 21.09 -15.81 8.06
C ILE A 12 22.61 -15.90 7.85
N ARG A 13 23.43 -15.54 8.84
CA ARG A 13 24.89 -15.60 8.70
C ARG A 13 25.41 -17.03 8.54
N SER A 14 24.82 -18.01 9.25
CA SER A 14 25.13 -19.43 9.10
C SER A 14 24.88 -19.91 7.67
N ARG A 15 23.73 -19.53 7.08
CA ARG A 15 23.36 -19.88 5.71
C ARG A 15 24.18 -19.14 4.65
N TRP A 16 24.55 -17.89 4.90
CA TRP A 16 25.34 -17.05 4.01
C TRP A 16 26.62 -16.53 4.70
N PRO A 17 27.65 -17.39 4.85
CA PRO A 17 28.86 -17.07 5.63
C PRO A 17 29.85 -16.13 4.91
N LYS A 18 29.65 -15.85 3.62
CA LYS A 18 30.56 -15.00 2.83
C LYS A 18 30.40 -13.52 3.21
N LYS A 19 31.52 -12.80 3.29
CA LYS A 19 31.58 -11.34 3.54
C LYS A 19 30.79 -10.48 2.53
N GLY A 20 30.55 -10.99 1.32
CA GLY A 20 29.77 -10.31 0.28
C GLY A 20 28.27 -10.22 0.55
N TYR A 21 27.76 -10.82 1.62
CA TYR A 21 26.36 -10.69 2.07
C TYR A 21 26.32 -9.89 3.38
N PRO A 22 26.25 -8.55 3.31
CA PRO A 22 26.21 -7.73 4.51
C PRO A 22 24.87 -7.90 5.25
N ILE A 23 24.92 -7.96 6.57
CA ILE A 23 23.74 -7.97 7.44
C ILE A 23 23.73 -6.65 8.21
N VAL A 24 22.75 -5.80 7.92
CA VAL A 24 22.56 -4.52 8.61
C VAL A 24 21.22 -4.56 9.32
N VAL A 25 21.23 -4.33 10.63
CA VAL A 25 20.06 -4.41 11.50
C VAL A 25 19.53 -2.99 11.75
N TYR A 26 18.21 -2.81 11.71
CA TYR A 26 17.54 -1.56 12.05
C TYR A 26 16.64 -1.82 13.25
N ALA A 27 17.17 -1.55 14.45
CA ALA A 27 16.53 -1.85 15.72
C ALA A 27 15.86 -0.58 16.28
N LEU A 28 14.55 -0.51 16.14
CA LEU A 28 13.73 0.46 16.86
C LEU A 28 13.62 0.02 18.33
N LEU A 29 14.18 0.82 19.23
CA LEU A 29 14.20 0.55 20.66
C LEU A 29 12.85 0.89 21.30
N PRO A 30 12.42 0.15 22.34
CA PRO A 30 11.22 0.46 23.11
C PRO A 30 11.21 1.91 23.61
N GLU A 31 10.23 2.70 23.20
CA GLU A 31 10.06 4.11 23.57
C GLU A 31 9.73 4.27 25.06
N GLU A 32 10.05 5.44 25.64
CA GLU A 32 9.80 5.73 27.06
C GLU A 32 8.32 5.62 27.44
N ASN A 33 7.43 6.05 26.53
CA ASN A 33 5.98 6.15 26.76
C ASN A 33 5.21 5.33 25.70
N PRO A 34 5.14 4.00 25.84
CA PRO A 34 4.48 3.16 24.86
C PRO A 34 2.96 3.22 24.95
N ASP A 35 2.30 2.79 23.87
CA ASP A 35 0.88 2.47 23.92
C ASP A 35 0.64 1.44 25.03
N PRO A 36 -0.29 1.68 25.98
CA PRO A 36 -0.55 0.76 27.09
C PRO A 36 -0.85 -0.67 26.62
N ALA A 37 -1.39 -0.83 25.40
CA ALA A 37 -1.65 -2.14 24.80
C ALA A 37 -0.37 -2.95 24.48
N TRP A 38 0.79 -2.29 24.32
CA TRP A 38 2.07 -2.96 24.01
C TRP A 38 2.84 -3.39 25.25
N ALA A 39 2.62 -2.72 26.38
CA ALA A 39 3.35 -2.95 27.63
C ALA A 39 2.58 -3.79 28.68
N ILE A 40 1.49 -4.45 28.29
CA ILE A 40 0.57 -5.18 29.19
C ILE A 40 1.29 -6.21 30.09
N SER A 41 2.30 -6.91 29.55
CA SER A 41 3.02 -7.97 30.27
C SER A 41 4.13 -7.46 31.20
N GLY A 42 4.44 -6.16 31.19
CA GLY A 42 5.50 -5.56 32.00
C GLY A 42 6.94 -5.80 31.51
N TYR A 43 7.15 -6.63 30.49
CA TYR A 43 8.50 -6.94 29.98
C TYR A 43 8.96 -6.06 28.80
N TYR A 44 8.15 -5.09 28.35
CA TYR A 44 8.40 -4.34 27.11
C TYR A 44 9.80 -3.70 27.06
N HIS A 45 10.14 -2.89 28.06
CA HIS A 45 11.45 -2.23 28.13
C HIS A 45 12.58 -3.18 28.50
N ALA A 46 12.34 -4.11 29.43
CA ALA A 46 13.34 -5.10 29.86
C ALA A 46 13.77 -6.03 28.72
N ASN A 47 12.84 -6.44 27.85
CA ASN A 47 13.14 -7.18 26.62
C ASN A 47 14.07 -6.37 25.70
N GLY A 48 13.87 -5.06 25.62
CA GLY A 48 14.74 -4.17 24.84
C GLY A 48 16.18 -4.22 25.33
N TYR A 49 16.40 -4.11 26.65
CA TYR A 49 17.74 -4.21 27.23
C TYR A 49 18.36 -5.60 27.08
N ALA A 50 17.59 -6.67 27.33
CA ALA A 50 18.05 -8.05 27.19
C ALA A 50 18.55 -8.34 25.76
N ALA A 51 17.82 -7.92 24.73
CA ALA A 51 18.28 -8.06 23.34
C ALA A 51 19.51 -7.22 23.02
N LEU A 52 19.64 -6.02 23.59
CA LEU A 52 20.88 -5.23 23.44
C LEU A 52 22.07 -5.94 24.07
N LEU A 53 21.89 -6.54 25.26
CA LEU A 53 22.93 -7.31 25.95
C LEU A 53 23.38 -8.51 25.10
N GLU A 54 22.42 -9.22 24.52
CA GLU A 54 22.64 -10.36 23.63
C GLU A 54 23.30 -9.97 22.30
N LEU A 55 22.83 -8.90 21.64
CA LEU A 55 23.45 -8.37 20.42
C LEU A 55 24.88 -7.88 20.69
N ASN A 56 25.10 -7.28 21.86
CA ASN A 56 26.42 -6.86 22.32
C ASN A 56 27.35 -8.07 22.47
N ALA A 57 26.91 -9.08 23.23
CA ALA A 57 27.67 -10.32 23.46
C ALA A 57 27.96 -11.07 22.16
N LEU A 58 26.97 -11.15 21.27
CA LEU A 58 27.11 -11.75 19.95
C LEU A 58 28.19 -11.01 19.16
N SER A 59 28.04 -9.69 18.96
CA SER A 59 28.98 -8.87 18.19
C SER A 59 30.41 -8.92 18.76
N ALA A 60 30.55 -8.85 20.08
CA ALA A 60 31.82 -8.94 20.78
C ALA A 60 32.45 -10.34 20.74
N GLY A 61 31.74 -11.35 20.22
CA GLY A 61 32.22 -12.73 20.11
C GLY A 61 32.22 -13.49 21.43
N ARG A 62 31.47 -13.00 22.41
CA ARG A 62 31.35 -13.57 23.77
C ARG A 62 30.25 -14.61 23.87
N TRP A 63 29.36 -14.67 22.89
CA TRP A 63 28.29 -15.65 22.83
C TRP A 63 28.20 -16.33 21.47
N HIS A 64 27.92 -17.64 21.51
CA HIS A 64 27.73 -18.51 20.35
C HIS A 64 26.36 -19.19 20.51
N PRO A 65 25.30 -18.64 19.90
CA PRO A 65 23.95 -19.18 20.04
C PRO A 65 23.82 -20.60 19.52
N HIS A 66 22.82 -21.32 20.04
CA HIS A 66 22.41 -22.61 19.48
C HIS A 66 21.92 -22.47 18.03
N ASN A 67 22.19 -23.51 17.24
CA ASN A 67 21.60 -23.61 15.91
C ASN A 67 20.14 -24.06 16.00
N VAL A 68 19.19 -23.14 15.85
CA VAL A 68 17.75 -23.43 15.90
C VAL A 68 17.18 -24.00 14.59
N ALA A 69 17.94 -24.03 13.50
CA ALA A 69 17.47 -24.54 12.20
C ALA A 69 17.67 -26.06 12.02
N THR A 70 18.48 -26.71 12.86
CA THR A 70 18.76 -28.14 12.79
C THR A 70 17.93 -28.91 13.83
N ASN A 71 17.06 -29.83 13.39
CA ASN A 71 16.39 -30.79 14.28
C ASN A 71 17.33 -31.86 14.85
N VAL A 72 18.64 -31.71 14.68
CA VAL A 72 19.63 -32.72 15.03
C VAL A 72 20.04 -32.52 16.48
N ARG A 73 19.38 -33.23 17.41
CA ARG A 73 20.04 -33.59 18.67
C ARG A 73 21.26 -34.42 18.26
N SER A 74 22.47 -33.89 18.42
CA SER A 74 23.66 -34.66 18.09
C SER A 74 23.65 -35.95 18.90
N GLU A 75 23.89 -37.09 18.24
CA GLU A 75 23.94 -38.43 18.86
C GLU A 75 25.04 -38.54 19.95
N ALA A 76 25.89 -37.51 20.08
CA ALA A 76 27.00 -37.44 21.01
C ALA A 76 26.81 -36.42 22.16
N GLY A 77 25.64 -35.81 22.33
CA GLY A 77 25.39 -34.85 23.42
C GLY A 77 26.22 -33.55 23.35
N ARG A 78 26.87 -33.26 22.22
CA ARG A 78 27.56 -31.98 21.98
C ARG A 78 26.59 -30.97 21.36
N SER A 79 26.45 -29.81 21.98
CA SER A 79 25.59 -28.71 21.49
C SER A 79 26.03 -28.23 20.10
N ASP A 80 25.12 -28.21 19.11
CA ASP A 80 25.34 -27.58 17.80
C ASP A 80 25.34 -26.05 17.96
N ARG A 81 26.49 -25.50 18.32
CA ARG A 81 26.73 -24.07 18.56
C ARG A 81 27.20 -23.40 17.28
N LEU A 82 26.65 -22.24 16.95
CA LEU A 82 27.03 -21.51 15.74
C LEU A 82 28.36 -20.77 15.93
N SER A 83 29.41 -21.19 15.22
CA SER A 83 30.69 -20.47 15.14
C SER A 83 30.68 -19.50 13.97
N LEU A 84 30.20 -18.28 14.21
CA LEU A 84 29.97 -17.26 13.18
C LEU A 84 31.11 -16.24 13.15
N ARG A 85 31.64 -15.98 11.95
CA ARG A 85 32.48 -14.79 11.66
C ARG A 85 31.60 -13.67 11.11
N ASP A 86 31.99 -12.42 11.33
CA ASP A 86 31.28 -11.24 10.79
C ASP A 86 29.76 -11.26 11.03
N ARG A 87 29.36 -11.52 12.29
CA ARG A 87 27.99 -11.84 12.73
C ARG A 87 26.94 -10.88 12.14
N PHE A 88 27.16 -9.57 12.25
CA PHE A 88 26.46 -8.55 11.48
C PHE A 88 27.41 -7.38 11.20
N ASN A 89 27.16 -6.63 10.13
CA ASN A 89 28.02 -5.53 9.66
C ASN A 89 27.78 -4.25 10.46
N GLY A 90 26.51 -3.92 10.72
CA GLY A 90 26.13 -2.77 11.52
C GLY A 90 24.73 -2.96 12.12
N CYS A 91 24.47 -2.28 13.24
CA CYS A 91 23.16 -2.27 13.87
C CYS A 91 22.76 -0.83 14.24
N TYR A 92 21.77 -0.29 13.53
CA TYR A 92 21.18 1.00 13.81
C TYR A 92 20.28 0.89 15.04
N LEU A 93 20.68 1.55 16.13
CA LEU A 93 19.86 1.77 17.32
C LEU A 93 19.08 3.06 17.12
N ILE A 94 17.76 2.91 17.05
CA ILE A 94 16.84 3.97 16.66
C ILE A 94 15.86 4.16 17.81
N THR A 95 15.68 5.40 18.23
CA THR A 95 14.63 5.79 19.18
C THR A 95 13.63 6.69 18.49
N ASN A 96 12.49 6.97 19.12
CA ASN A 96 11.56 7.99 18.62
C ASN A 96 11.97 9.42 19.02
N ARG A 97 13.21 9.63 19.50
CA ARG A 97 13.72 10.94 19.92
C ARG A 97 15.03 11.26 19.20
N THR A 98 15.14 12.48 18.72
CA THR A 98 16.38 12.98 18.10
C THR A 98 17.38 13.48 19.14
N GLU A 99 18.65 13.64 18.76
CA GLU A 99 19.69 14.24 19.62
C GLU A 99 19.29 15.65 20.11
N THR A 100 18.54 16.41 19.31
CA THR A 100 18.03 17.75 19.67
C THR A 100 16.78 17.73 20.56
N GLY A 101 16.26 16.54 20.91
CA GLY A 101 15.13 16.37 21.82
C GLY A 101 13.75 16.37 21.15
N THR A 102 13.66 16.43 19.82
CA THR A 102 12.38 16.29 19.12
C THR A 102 11.88 14.85 19.24
N VAL A 103 10.66 14.67 19.72
CA VAL A 103 10.00 13.37 19.90
C VAL A 103 8.99 13.15 18.77
N TYR A 104 9.10 12.02 18.09
CA TYR A 104 8.21 11.57 17.03
C TYR A 104 7.21 10.56 17.57
N ASN A 105 6.05 10.46 16.90
CA ASN A 105 5.17 9.33 17.15
C ASN A 105 5.89 8.06 16.68
N VAL A 106 5.99 7.07 17.56
CA VAL A 106 6.64 5.79 17.27
C VAL A 106 6.02 5.08 16.06
N ARG A 107 4.73 5.29 15.79
CA ARG A 107 4.02 4.74 14.63
C ARG A 107 4.49 5.33 13.30
N ASP A 108 5.12 6.50 13.31
CA ASP A 108 5.66 7.16 12.12
C ASP A 108 7.10 6.72 11.81
N MET A 109 7.80 6.14 12.80
CA MET A 109 9.21 5.73 12.68
C MET A 109 9.47 4.72 11.55
N PRO A 110 8.60 3.72 11.29
CA PRO A 110 8.78 2.84 10.12
C PRO A 110 8.85 3.61 8.80
N GLY A 111 8.08 4.69 8.64
CA GLY A 111 8.13 5.56 7.46
C GLY A 111 9.47 6.29 7.34
N VAL A 112 9.97 6.83 8.45
CA VAL A 112 11.30 7.49 8.50
C VAL A 112 12.44 6.52 8.17
N ILE A 113 12.36 5.28 8.66
CA ILE A 113 13.34 4.22 8.35
C ILE A 113 13.24 3.85 6.86
N ALA A 114 12.03 3.70 6.32
CA ALA A 114 11.82 3.42 4.90
C ALA A 114 12.41 4.52 4.02
N ASP A 115 12.25 5.80 4.40
CA ASP A 115 12.83 6.94 3.72
C ASP A 115 14.37 6.88 3.70
N PHE A 116 15.00 6.59 4.84
CA PHE A 116 16.45 6.41 4.91
C PHE A 116 16.93 5.23 4.04
N LEU A 117 16.21 4.11 4.08
CA LEU A 117 16.51 2.93 3.27
C LEU A 117 16.36 3.21 1.77
N PHE A 118 15.31 3.94 1.38
CA PHE A 118 15.10 4.35 -0.01
C PHE A 118 16.27 5.18 -0.49
N GLN A 119 16.70 6.17 0.29
CA GLN A 119 17.86 6.99 -0.05
C GLN A 119 19.13 6.16 -0.18
N LYS A 120 19.38 5.26 0.80
CA LYS A 120 20.56 4.39 0.83
C LYS A 120 20.60 3.31 -0.25
N ILE A 121 19.46 2.78 -0.69
CA ILE A 121 19.39 1.57 -1.55
C ILE A 121 18.94 1.91 -2.96
N VAL A 122 17.96 2.81 -3.10
CA VAL A 122 17.28 3.08 -4.37
C VAL A 122 17.80 4.37 -5.00
N ALA A 123 17.71 5.50 -4.28
CA ALA A 123 18.09 6.81 -4.82
C ALA A 123 19.56 6.88 -5.25
N VAL A 124 20.44 6.18 -4.52
CA VAL A 124 21.88 6.14 -4.81
C VAL A 124 22.32 4.96 -5.68
N ARG A 125 21.41 4.10 -6.16
CA ARG A 125 21.73 2.86 -6.88
C ARG A 125 22.58 3.09 -8.14
N ASN A 126 22.42 4.25 -8.77
CA ASN A 126 23.14 4.66 -9.98
C ASN A 126 24.26 5.68 -9.69
N LEU A 127 24.53 5.98 -8.41
CA LEU A 127 25.60 6.88 -8.00
C LEU A 127 26.87 6.09 -7.75
N THR A 128 27.95 6.49 -8.43
CA THR A 128 29.29 5.91 -8.24
C THR A 128 29.98 6.38 -6.95
N ASN A 129 29.41 7.31 -6.18
CA ASN A 129 30.19 8.14 -5.24
C ASN A 129 29.69 8.19 -3.78
N TRP A 130 28.68 7.41 -3.35
CA TRP A 130 28.37 7.27 -1.90
C TRP A 130 29.13 6.12 -1.22
N ASP A 131 30.31 5.77 -1.76
CA ASP A 131 31.18 4.68 -1.30
C ASP A 131 31.59 4.78 0.17
N GLN A 132 31.48 5.97 0.77
CA GLN A 132 31.86 6.18 2.16
C GLN A 132 30.85 5.59 3.16
N LEU A 133 29.54 5.54 2.82
CA LEU A 133 28.53 5.04 3.76
C LEU A 133 28.75 3.56 4.11
N PRO A 134 28.93 2.62 3.17
CA PRO A 134 29.25 1.23 3.50
C PRO A 134 30.52 1.08 4.36
N ARG A 135 31.53 1.92 4.11
CA ARG A 135 32.78 1.92 4.90
C ARG A 135 32.53 2.37 6.33
N TRP A 136 31.69 3.38 6.54
CA TRP A 136 31.28 3.83 7.86
C TRP A 136 30.43 2.78 8.59
N GLU A 137 29.52 2.09 7.88
CA GLU A 137 28.73 1.01 8.48
C GLU A 137 29.60 -0.17 8.93
N ASN A 138 30.66 -0.49 8.17
CA ASN A 138 31.64 -1.50 8.55
C ASN A 138 32.64 -1.00 9.61
N GLY A 139 32.59 0.28 9.99
CA GLY A 139 33.53 0.89 10.94
C GLY A 139 34.96 1.03 10.41
N GLU A 140 35.17 1.06 9.09
CA GLU A 140 36.51 1.20 8.47
C GLU A 140 37.15 2.58 8.67
N ASN A 141 36.38 3.56 9.16
CA ASN A 141 36.87 4.90 9.47
C ASN A 141 37.55 5.00 10.85
N ALA A 142 37.52 3.94 11.68
CA ALA A 142 38.31 3.86 12.91
C ALA A 142 38.49 2.41 13.37
N ASP A 143 38.90 2.20 14.62
CA ASP A 143 38.97 0.87 15.24
C ASP A 143 37.58 0.36 15.63
N SER A 144 37.09 -0.64 14.88
CA SER A 144 35.80 -1.30 15.11
C SER A 144 35.85 -2.50 16.07
N SER A 145 37.01 -2.78 16.67
CA SER A 145 37.12 -3.83 17.68
C SER A 145 36.26 -3.49 18.90
N PRO A 146 35.66 -4.50 19.58
CA PRO A 146 34.85 -4.23 20.76
C PRO A 146 35.70 -3.62 21.89
N GLU A 147 35.11 -2.72 22.68
CA GLU A 147 35.77 -2.15 23.85
C GLU A 147 35.97 -3.21 24.93
N SER A 148 37.05 -3.09 25.68
CA SER A 148 37.33 -3.88 26.89
C SER A 148 37.61 -2.93 28.04
N SER A 149 37.15 -3.30 29.24
CA SER A 149 37.49 -2.57 30.45
C SER A 149 39.02 -2.51 30.60
N LYS A 150 39.52 -1.45 31.25
CA LYS A 150 40.96 -1.27 31.49
C LYS A 150 41.52 -2.42 32.37
N ARG A 151 42.55 -3.13 31.89
CA ARG A 151 43.21 -4.25 32.58
C ARG A 151 44.73 -4.11 32.53
N LYS A 152 45.43 -4.85 33.39
CA LYS A 152 46.88 -5.06 33.32
C LYS A 152 47.15 -6.43 32.67
N SER A 153 48.21 -6.54 31.88
CA SER A 153 48.59 -7.79 31.18
C SER A 153 48.86 -8.91 32.18
N VAL A 154 48.39 -10.13 31.95
CA VAL A 154 48.59 -11.29 32.85
C VAL A 154 48.97 -12.52 32.02
N GLN A 155 50.10 -13.15 32.34
CA GLN A 155 50.61 -14.28 31.57
C GLN A 155 49.78 -15.56 31.72
N GLY A 156 49.74 -16.33 30.63
CA GLY A 156 48.97 -17.57 30.53
C GLY A 156 47.55 -17.35 30.01
N LEU A 157 47.11 -16.09 29.93
CA LEU A 157 46.02 -15.69 29.05
C LEU A 157 46.57 -15.72 27.61
N SER A 158 45.89 -16.44 26.73
CA SER A 158 46.20 -16.41 25.30
C SER A 158 45.93 -15.00 24.74
N ASP A 159 46.43 -14.65 23.54
CA ASP A 159 45.95 -13.45 22.80
C ASP A 159 44.42 -13.47 22.59
N SER A 160 43.80 -14.67 22.71
CA SER A 160 42.35 -14.84 22.71
C SER A 160 41.68 -14.66 24.08
N ASP A 161 42.43 -14.56 25.19
CA ASP A 161 41.94 -14.32 26.56
C ASP A 161 42.37 -12.95 27.14
N GLU A 162 43.49 -12.37 26.72
CA GLU A 162 43.82 -10.95 26.98
C GLU A 162 42.95 -10.04 26.10
N GLY A 163 42.16 -9.14 26.70
CA GLY A 163 41.39 -8.16 25.91
C GLY A 163 40.20 -8.75 25.14
N GLN A 164 39.54 -9.79 25.68
CA GLN A 164 38.26 -10.24 25.12
C GLN A 164 37.27 -9.06 25.11
N GLY A 165 36.90 -8.62 23.91
CA GLY A 165 35.97 -7.53 23.71
C GLY A 165 34.70 -7.71 24.56
N GLU A 166 34.32 -6.70 25.32
CA GLU A 166 33.15 -6.70 26.20
C GLU A 166 31.98 -5.95 25.56
N ARG A 167 32.26 -4.85 24.84
CA ARG A 167 31.23 -3.94 24.35
C ARG A 167 31.42 -3.65 22.86
N SER A 168 30.43 -4.05 22.08
CA SER A 168 30.43 -3.89 20.63
C SER A 168 30.48 -2.41 20.20
N ARG A 169 31.40 -2.08 19.28
CA ARG A 169 31.39 -0.81 18.55
C ARG A 169 30.59 -0.87 17.23
N ARG A 170 29.90 -1.99 16.93
CA ARG A 170 29.13 -2.14 15.68
C ARG A 170 27.73 -1.52 15.71
N PHE A 171 27.36 -0.82 16.78
CA PHE A 171 26.12 -0.04 16.77
C PHE A 171 26.32 1.35 16.19
N MET A 172 25.24 1.93 15.70
CA MET A 172 25.20 3.25 15.10
C MET A 172 23.79 3.84 15.20
N THR A 173 23.62 5.10 14.87
CA THR A 173 22.30 5.73 14.75
C THR A 173 22.31 6.69 13.57
N PHE A 174 21.14 6.95 12.98
CA PHE A 174 21.02 7.84 11.82
C PHE A 174 20.01 8.96 12.09
N GLY A 175 20.11 10.02 11.31
CA GLY A 175 19.11 11.08 11.17
C GLY A 175 18.89 11.36 9.70
N ILE A 176 17.68 11.79 9.34
CA ILE A 176 17.36 12.14 7.96
C ILE A 176 16.46 13.36 7.91
N LYS A 177 16.76 14.27 6.98
CA LYS A 177 15.96 15.44 6.67
C LYS A 177 15.93 15.64 5.17
N ARG A 178 14.75 15.86 4.60
CA ARG A 178 14.60 16.04 3.14
C ARG A 178 13.92 17.36 2.84
N ILE A 179 14.41 18.06 1.83
CA ILE A 179 13.67 19.11 1.14
C ILE A 179 13.37 18.60 -0.25
N ILE A 180 12.09 18.55 -0.62
CA ILE A 180 11.65 18.01 -1.90
C ILE A 180 10.75 18.99 -2.62
N ILE A 181 10.82 19.03 -3.95
CA ILE A 181 9.68 19.39 -4.78
C ILE A 181 8.86 18.09 -4.92
N PRO A 182 7.62 18.03 -4.42
CA PRO A 182 6.82 16.79 -4.43
C PRO A 182 6.24 16.53 -5.83
N GLU A 183 7.10 16.41 -6.84
CA GLU A 183 6.69 16.34 -8.24
C GLU A 183 5.75 15.15 -8.51
N THR A 184 6.01 13.98 -7.93
CA THR A 184 5.11 12.82 -8.05
C THR A 184 3.71 13.12 -7.53
N GLU A 185 3.60 13.79 -6.37
CA GLU A 185 2.31 14.17 -5.78
C GLU A 185 1.58 15.21 -6.65
N ILE A 186 2.32 16.16 -7.24
CA ILE A 186 1.76 17.16 -8.17
C ILE A 186 1.26 16.50 -9.46
N ARG A 187 2.04 15.56 -10.03
CA ARG A 187 1.62 14.75 -11.19
C ARG A 187 0.36 13.96 -10.89
N GLU A 188 0.30 13.34 -9.72
CA GLU A 188 -0.89 12.61 -9.27
C GLU A 188 -2.08 13.55 -9.11
N TYR A 189 -1.91 14.72 -8.46
CA TYR A 189 -2.98 15.71 -8.31
C TYR A 189 -3.56 16.16 -9.66
N LEU A 190 -2.70 16.43 -10.64
CA LEU A 190 -3.09 16.75 -12.03
C LEU A 190 -3.82 15.58 -12.69
N GLY A 191 -3.26 14.37 -12.60
CA GLY A 191 -3.82 13.16 -13.19
C GLY A 191 -5.20 12.80 -12.64
N TYR A 192 -5.37 12.85 -11.31
CA TYR A 192 -6.67 12.63 -10.66
C TYR A 192 -7.68 13.71 -11.04
N SER A 193 -7.23 14.96 -11.19
CA SER A 193 -8.11 16.06 -11.63
C SER A 193 -8.62 15.85 -13.07
N PHE A 194 -7.75 15.39 -13.97
CA PHE A 194 -8.13 15.01 -15.34
C PHE A 194 -9.05 13.79 -15.35
N ALA A 195 -8.76 12.77 -14.53
CA ALA A 195 -9.57 11.57 -14.40
C ALA A 195 -10.97 11.87 -13.85
N ARG A 196 -11.06 12.77 -12.87
CA ARG A 196 -12.33 13.29 -12.35
C ARG A 196 -13.12 14.00 -13.45
N SER A 197 -12.49 14.90 -14.20
CA SER A 197 -13.11 15.62 -15.31
C SER A 197 -13.64 14.65 -16.39
N ALA A 198 -12.84 13.66 -16.78
CA ALA A 198 -13.24 12.62 -17.73
C ALA A 198 -14.42 11.78 -17.20
N ALA A 199 -14.38 11.36 -15.92
CA ALA A 199 -15.46 10.61 -15.29
C ALA A 199 -16.77 11.43 -15.21
N LEU A 200 -16.68 12.72 -14.89
CA LEU A 200 -17.82 13.64 -14.91
C LEU A 200 -18.39 13.78 -16.31
N GLN A 201 -17.54 13.84 -17.34
CA GLN A 201 -18.01 13.85 -18.71
C GLN A 201 -18.71 12.53 -19.10
N LEU A 202 -18.15 11.37 -18.76
CA LEU A 202 -18.77 10.06 -19.02
C LEU A 202 -20.13 9.94 -18.32
N ARG A 203 -20.25 10.51 -17.12
CA ARG A 203 -21.44 10.42 -16.28
C ARG A 203 -22.54 11.41 -16.65
N ALA A 204 -22.21 12.70 -16.77
CA ALA A 204 -23.18 13.80 -16.90
C ALA A 204 -23.01 14.61 -18.20
N ASN A 205 -21.79 14.65 -18.75
CA ASN A 205 -21.43 15.38 -19.98
C ASN A 205 -21.91 16.84 -20.02
N HIS A 206 -21.84 17.53 -18.88
CA HIS A 206 -22.28 18.91 -18.75
C HIS A 206 -21.09 19.82 -18.48
N TRP A 207 -20.79 20.68 -19.45
CA TRP A 207 -19.71 21.66 -19.36
C TRP A 207 -20.21 23.03 -18.90
N THR A 208 -19.40 23.72 -18.09
CA THR A 208 -19.56 25.13 -17.72
C THR A 208 -18.21 25.82 -17.83
N ASP A 209 -18.18 27.09 -18.24
CA ASP A 209 -16.91 27.82 -18.40
C ASP A 209 -16.25 28.11 -17.04
N GLU A 210 -17.03 28.19 -15.97
CA GLU A 210 -16.55 28.44 -14.62
C GLU A 210 -15.89 27.22 -13.97
N PHE A 211 -16.38 26.01 -14.24
CA PHE A 211 -15.96 24.81 -13.50
C PHE A 211 -15.48 23.64 -14.38
N GLY A 212 -15.56 23.77 -15.70
CA GLY A 212 -15.37 22.65 -16.63
C GLY A 212 -16.54 21.68 -16.57
N TYR A 213 -16.26 20.37 -16.64
CA TYR A 213 -17.29 19.35 -16.50
C TYR A 213 -17.79 19.25 -15.06
N ILE A 214 -19.12 19.27 -14.89
CA ILE A 214 -19.78 19.24 -13.57
C ILE A 214 -20.65 17.99 -13.39
N GLU A 215 -21.01 17.75 -12.14
CA GLU A 215 -21.80 16.57 -11.72
C GLU A 215 -23.27 16.64 -12.16
N SER A 216 -23.84 17.84 -12.29
CA SER A 216 -25.23 17.97 -12.71
C SER A 216 -25.39 17.61 -14.19
N PRO A 217 -26.42 16.85 -14.58
CA PRO A 217 -26.66 16.55 -16.00
C PRO A 217 -27.11 17.80 -16.75
N ARG A 218 -26.97 17.76 -18.08
CA ARG A 218 -27.59 18.75 -18.96
C ARG A 218 -29.11 18.65 -18.88
N ASN A 219 -29.79 19.77 -19.10
CA ASN A 219 -31.23 19.74 -19.36
C ASN A 219 -31.46 19.23 -20.79
N ALA A 220 -31.90 17.97 -20.92
CA ALA A 220 -32.06 17.30 -22.21
C ALA A 220 -33.51 16.83 -22.41
N ASP A 221 -34.02 17.02 -23.62
CA ASP A 221 -35.31 16.47 -24.04
C ASP A 221 -35.10 15.10 -24.73
N PHE A 222 -35.77 14.08 -24.21
CA PHE A 222 -35.74 12.72 -24.74
C PHE A 222 -37.00 12.35 -25.53
N SER A 223 -37.89 13.30 -25.81
CA SER A 223 -39.11 13.08 -26.61
C SER A 223 -38.84 12.48 -28.00
N TRP A 224 -37.62 12.65 -28.53
CA TRP A 224 -37.18 12.09 -29.80
C TRP A 224 -37.24 10.55 -29.88
N VAL A 225 -37.31 9.83 -28.75
CA VAL A 225 -37.54 8.37 -28.75
C VAL A 225 -38.91 8.01 -29.34
N THR A 226 -39.85 8.95 -29.32
CA THR A 226 -41.20 8.79 -29.87
C THR A 226 -41.32 9.19 -31.33
N HIS A 227 -40.27 9.79 -31.92
CA HIS A 227 -40.29 10.23 -33.30
C HIS A 227 -40.32 9.04 -34.27
N ARG A 228 -41.05 9.21 -35.38
CA ARG A 228 -41.27 8.14 -36.36
C ARG A 228 -39.96 7.56 -36.92
N ASP A 229 -38.97 8.41 -37.18
CA ASP A 229 -37.68 7.98 -37.74
C ASP A 229 -36.90 7.14 -36.72
N THR A 230 -36.83 7.59 -35.46
CA THR A 230 -36.21 6.82 -34.37
C THR A 230 -36.89 5.47 -34.21
N GLN A 231 -38.22 5.45 -34.18
CA GLN A 231 -38.98 4.22 -34.02
C GLN A 231 -38.85 3.26 -35.20
N ASN A 232 -38.72 3.78 -36.42
CA ASN A 232 -38.41 2.94 -37.57
C ASN A 232 -37.00 2.34 -37.45
N ARG A 233 -35.98 3.15 -37.10
CA ARG A 233 -34.60 2.65 -36.90
C ARG A 233 -34.51 1.60 -35.79
N TRP A 234 -35.26 1.78 -34.71
CA TRP A 234 -35.30 0.86 -33.57
C TRP A 234 -36.28 -0.31 -33.74
N HIS A 235 -36.91 -0.47 -34.91
CA HIS A 235 -37.94 -1.50 -35.17
C HIS A 235 -39.14 -1.46 -34.19
N LEU A 236 -39.50 -0.27 -33.73
CA LEU A 236 -40.63 0.02 -32.82
C LEU A 236 -41.85 0.62 -33.53
N SER A 237 -41.79 0.87 -34.83
CA SER A 237 -42.96 1.37 -35.55
C SER A 237 -44.06 0.31 -35.64
N ASN A 238 -45.31 0.75 -35.81
CA ASN A 238 -46.45 -0.17 -35.92
C ASN A 238 -46.25 -1.19 -37.05
N ASP A 239 -45.56 -0.84 -38.12
CA ASP A 239 -45.27 -1.77 -39.21
C ASP A 239 -44.38 -2.93 -38.75
N HIS A 240 -43.41 -2.70 -37.86
CA HIS A 240 -42.62 -3.77 -37.25
C HIS A 240 -43.42 -4.55 -36.21
N LEU A 241 -44.13 -3.83 -35.31
CA LEU A 241 -44.89 -4.46 -34.21
C LEU A 241 -46.04 -5.35 -34.71
N LEU A 242 -46.65 -5.01 -35.85
CA LEU A 242 -47.72 -5.79 -36.49
C LEU A 242 -47.19 -6.81 -37.52
N LEU A 243 -45.87 -6.87 -37.70
CA LEU A 243 -45.16 -7.70 -38.67
C LEU A 243 -45.50 -7.38 -40.14
N SER A 244 -45.85 -6.13 -40.48
CA SER A 244 -45.80 -5.64 -41.86
C SER A 244 -44.36 -5.52 -42.35
N LEU A 245 -43.42 -5.23 -41.44
CA LEU A 245 -41.97 -5.26 -41.63
C LEU A 245 -41.33 -6.32 -40.74
N PRO A 246 -40.23 -6.96 -41.19
CA PRO A 246 -39.53 -7.98 -40.42
C PRO A 246 -38.69 -7.36 -39.30
N VAL A 247 -38.69 -7.97 -38.12
CA VAL A 247 -37.79 -7.61 -37.00
C VAL A 247 -36.49 -8.40 -37.07
N LEU A 248 -36.57 -9.72 -37.30
CA LEU A 248 -35.41 -10.61 -37.37
C LEU A 248 -34.86 -10.70 -38.79
N ASP A 249 -33.54 -10.87 -38.91
CA ASP A 249 -32.86 -11.08 -40.18
C ASP A 249 -33.39 -12.29 -40.97
N SER A 250 -33.79 -13.35 -40.27
CA SER A 250 -34.37 -14.54 -40.90
C SER A 250 -35.65 -14.27 -41.71
N ASP A 251 -36.35 -13.17 -41.43
CA ASP A 251 -37.58 -12.79 -42.13
C ASP A 251 -37.36 -11.72 -43.21
N LYS A 252 -36.17 -11.09 -43.28
CA LYS A 252 -35.90 -9.98 -44.21
C LYS A 252 -36.13 -10.33 -45.68
N ASN A 253 -35.92 -11.58 -46.06
CA ASN A 253 -36.10 -12.06 -47.44
C ASN A 253 -37.57 -12.32 -47.82
N ALA A 254 -38.49 -12.29 -46.86
CA ALA A 254 -39.88 -12.66 -47.11
C ALA A 254 -40.69 -11.58 -47.86
N LYS A 255 -40.15 -10.35 -48.00
CA LYS A 255 -40.73 -9.21 -48.73
C LYS A 255 -42.24 -9.06 -48.50
N TRP A 256 -42.63 -9.05 -47.23
CA TRP A 256 -44.02 -8.88 -46.84
C TRP A 256 -44.55 -7.51 -47.28
N ARG A 257 -45.82 -7.49 -47.66
CA ARG A 257 -46.58 -6.26 -47.83
C ARG A 257 -47.28 -5.90 -46.53
N THR A 258 -47.74 -4.65 -46.46
CA THR A 258 -48.65 -4.25 -45.38
C THR A 258 -49.91 -5.14 -45.41
N ILE A 259 -50.55 -5.28 -44.26
CA ILE A 259 -51.76 -6.10 -44.12
C ILE A 259 -52.83 -5.63 -45.13
N GLU A 260 -52.97 -4.32 -45.28
CA GLU A 260 -53.92 -3.68 -46.17
C GLU A 260 -53.63 -3.96 -47.64
N GLU A 261 -52.38 -3.82 -48.08
CA GLU A 261 -51.98 -4.07 -49.47
C GLU A 261 -52.08 -5.55 -49.85
N ASP A 262 -51.74 -6.46 -48.93
CA ASP A 262 -51.82 -7.90 -49.17
C ASP A 262 -53.27 -8.33 -49.40
N TRP A 263 -54.18 -7.91 -48.52
CA TRP A 263 -55.60 -8.22 -48.65
C TRP A 263 -56.26 -7.51 -49.81
N ASP A 264 -55.88 -6.26 -50.11
CA ASP A 264 -56.41 -5.54 -51.26
C ASP A 264 -56.10 -6.23 -52.57
N MET A 265 -54.82 -6.57 -52.77
CA MET A 265 -54.40 -7.22 -54.00
C MET A 265 -55.06 -8.59 -54.14
N PHE A 266 -55.10 -9.39 -53.07
CA PHE A 266 -55.71 -10.70 -53.13
C PHE A 266 -57.21 -10.63 -53.45
N ILE A 267 -57.96 -9.82 -52.70
CA ILE A 267 -59.42 -9.76 -52.84
C ILE A 267 -59.81 -9.12 -54.18
N SER A 268 -59.06 -8.13 -54.66
CA SER A 268 -59.27 -7.55 -55.98
C SER A 268 -59.07 -8.58 -57.09
N ASN A 269 -58.03 -9.42 -57.00
CA ASN A 269 -57.79 -10.49 -57.96
C ASN A 269 -58.91 -11.54 -57.91
N VAL A 270 -59.30 -11.98 -56.72
CA VAL A 270 -60.41 -12.93 -56.55
C VAL A 270 -61.72 -12.34 -57.10
N ALA A 271 -62.01 -11.07 -56.84
CA ALA A 271 -63.21 -10.39 -57.33
C ALA A 271 -63.24 -10.32 -58.87
N GLN A 272 -62.10 -10.10 -59.51
CA GLN A 272 -61.98 -10.14 -60.98
C GLN A 272 -62.21 -11.56 -61.53
N ASP A 273 -61.62 -12.58 -60.89
CA ASP A 273 -61.78 -13.98 -61.30
C ASP A 273 -63.25 -14.43 -61.26
N VAL A 274 -64.00 -13.98 -60.25
CA VAL A 274 -65.41 -14.36 -60.07
C VAL A 274 -66.39 -13.40 -60.76
N ALA A 275 -65.93 -12.34 -61.43
CA ALA A 275 -66.77 -11.29 -62.01
C ALA A 275 -67.62 -11.76 -63.22
N ASN A 276 -67.20 -12.84 -63.89
CA ASN A 276 -67.87 -13.39 -65.09
C ASN A 276 -68.02 -14.93 -64.96
N PRO A 277 -68.87 -15.44 -64.06
CA PRO A 277 -69.07 -16.88 -63.90
C PRO A 277 -69.85 -17.47 -65.09
N PRO A 278 -69.67 -18.76 -65.41
CA PRO A 278 -70.58 -19.53 -66.25
C PRO A 278 -72.04 -19.44 -65.76
N ALA A 279 -73.02 -19.53 -66.68
CA ALA A 279 -74.43 -19.31 -66.37
C ALA A 279 -74.98 -20.22 -65.24
N ASP A 280 -74.48 -21.45 -65.15
CA ASP A 280 -74.81 -22.43 -64.10
C ASP A 280 -74.21 -22.11 -62.72
N LYS A 281 -73.22 -21.20 -62.65
CA LYS A 281 -72.50 -20.82 -61.42
C LYS A 281 -72.76 -19.40 -60.92
N GLN A 282 -73.64 -18.64 -61.59
CA GLN A 282 -73.95 -17.25 -61.20
C GLN A 282 -74.44 -17.11 -59.75
N LYS A 283 -75.18 -18.09 -59.23
CA LYS A 283 -75.66 -18.06 -57.83
C LYS A 283 -74.55 -18.25 -56.79
N LEU A 284 -73.40 -18.82 -57.17
CA LEU A 284 -72.33 -19.22 -56.24
C LEU A 284 -71.23 -18.16 -56.08
N VAL A 285 -71.29 -17.01 -56.77
CA VAL A 285 -70.20 -16.01 -56.80
C VAL A 285 -69.84 -15.47 -55.41
N LEU A 286 -70.83 -15.06 -54.61
CA LEU A 286 -70.55 -14.53 -53.26
C LEU A 286 -70.03 -15.63 -52.33
N GLU A 287 -70.50 -16.87 -52.50
CA GLU A 287 -70.01 -18.02 -51.73
C GLU A 287 -68.57 -18.36 -52.08
N GLU A 288 -68.20 -18.32 -53.37
CA GLU A 288 -66.83 -18.58 -53.83
C GLU A 288 -65.86 -17.46 -53.41
N LEU A 289 -66.28 -16.19 -53.46
CA LEU A 289 -65.51 -15.06 -52.94
C LEU A 289 -65.20 -15.24 -51.44
N ASP A 290 -66.23 -15.52 -50.64
CA ASP A 290 -66.08 -15.72 -49.21
C ASP A 290 -65.24 -16.97 -48.90
N LYS A 291 -65.44 -18.06 -49.64
CA LYS A 291 -64.68 -19.30 -49.50
C LYS A 291 -63.19 -19.06 -49.74
N ARG A 292 -62.81 -18.31 -50.79
CA ARG A 292 -61.40 -18.01 -51.08
C ARG A 292 -60.80 -17.04 -50.07
N CYS A 293 -61.55 -16.03 -49.63
CA CYS A 293 -61.10 -15.15 -48.55
C CYS A 293 -60.88 -15.92 -47.25
N HIS A 294 -61.79 -16.84 -46.91
CA HIS A 294 -61.65 -17.72 -45.76
C HIS A 294 -60.45 -18.67 -45.90
N ALA A 295 -60.26 -19.30 -47.07
CA ALA A 295 -59.11 -20.16 -47.33
C ALA A 295 -57.78 -19.39 -47.17
N ARG A 296 -57.69 -18.16 -47.69
CA ARG A 296 -56.48 -17.34 -47.46
C ARG A 296 -56.27 -17.03 -45.99
N PHE A 297 -57.34 -16.69 -45.27
CA PHE A 297 -57.24 -16.42 -43.85
C PHE A 297 -56.80 -17.65 -43.06
N GLU A 298 -57.32 -18.83 -43.36
CA GLU A 298 -57.02 -20.06 -42.62
C GLU A 298 -55.69 -20.72 -43.00
N SER A 299 -55.29 -20.70 -44.28
CA SER A 299 -54.15 -21.50 -44.76
C SER A 299 -53.14 -20.78 -45.67
N ASP A 300 -53.51 -19.72 -46.38
CA ASP A 300 -52.63 -19.22 -47.46
C ASP A 300 -51.92 -17.90 -47.15
N TYR A 301 -52.42 -17.11 -46.19
CA TYR A 301 -51.78 -15.85 -45.80
C TYR A 301 -50.33 -16.12 -45.37
N ARG A 302 -49.39 -15.52 -46.08
CA ARG A 302 -47.94 -15.73 -45.91
C ARG A 302 -47.55 -17.22 -45.85
N LYS A 303 -48.22 -18.06 -46.65
CA LYS A 303 -48.02 -19.52 -46.77
C LYS A 303 -48.43 -20.37 -45.55
N LEU A 304 -49.06 -19.78 -44.54
CA LEU A 304 -49.44 -20.47 -43.30
C LEU A 304 -50.90 -20.27 -42.90
N GLY A 305 -51.52 -19.17 -43.34
CA GLY A 305 -52.76 -18.66 -42.78
C GLY A 305 -52.50 -17.69 -41.63
N VAL A 306 -53.42 -16.77 -41.40
CA VAL A 306 -53.31 -15.71 -40.38
C VAL A 306 -53.16 -16.29 -38.97
N PRO A 307 -54.03 -17.20 -38.50
CA PRO A 307 -53.93 -17.71 -37.13
C PRO A 307 -52.59 -18.40 -36.87
N ARG A 308 -52.18 -19.30 -37.78
CA ARG A 308 -50.93 -20.05 -37.65
C ARG A 308 -49.69 -19.17 -37.80
N PHE A 309 -49.68 -18.22 -38.72
CA PHE A 309 -48.58 -17.27 -38.88
C PHE A 309 -48.30 -16.51 -37.57
N TYR A 310 -49.32 -15.90 -36.97
CA TYR A 310 -49.14 -15.15 -35.72
C TYR A 310 -48.90 -16.07 -34.52
N GLN A 311 -49.39 -17.31 -34.52
CA GLN A 311 -49.06 -18.31 -33.49
C GLN A 311 -47.58 -18.71 -33.53
N GLU A 312 -47.04 -18.98 -34.73
CA GLU A 312 -45.62 -19.31 -34.91
C GLU A 312 -44.73 -18.12 -34.51
N LYS A 313 -45.11 -16.90 -34.88
CA LYS A 313 -44.40 -15.67 -34.45
C LYS A 313 -44.47 -15.46 -32.95
N HIS A 314 -45.65 -15.65 -32.35
CA HIS A 314 -45.83 -15.56 -30.91
C HIS A 314 -44.89 -16.49 -30.12
N SER A 315 -44.58 -17.68 -30.65
CA SER A 315 -43.62 -18.61 -30.03
C SER A 315 -42.18 -18.08 -29.97
N ARG A 316 -41.81 -17.17 -30.88
CA ARG A 316 -40.45 -16.59 -31.01
C ARG A 316 -40.35 -15.13 -30.55
N ARG A 317 -41.43 -14.56 -30.00
CA ARG A 317 -41.50 -13.14 -29.56
C ARG A 317 -40.35 -12.70 -28.65
N ARG A 318 -39.77 -13.60 -27.85
CA ARG A 318 -38.58 -13.33 -27.02
C ARG A 318 -37.37 -12.95 -27.84
N ASN A 319 -37.14 -13.62 -28.96
CA ASN A 319 -36.02 -13.32 -29.83
C ASN A 319 -36.23 -11.97 -30.53
N GLU A 320 -37.47 -11.65 -30.93
CA GLU A 320 -37.79 -10.35 -31.53
C GLU A 320 -37.63 -9.19 -30.53
N ALA A 321 -38.10 -9.36 -29.29
CA ALA A 321 -37.91 -8.37 -28.23
C ALA A 321 -36.42 -8.13 -27.93
N ARG A 322 -35.62 -9.20 -27.85
CA ARG A 322 -34.17 -9.10 -27.66
C ARG A 322 -33.45 -8.40 -28.80
N GLU A 323 -33.85 -8.68 -30.04
CA GLU A 323 -33.27 -8.00 -31.21
C GLU A 323 -33.56 -6.50 -31.16
N ILE A 324 -34.80 -6.11 -30.87
CA ILE A 324 -35.18 -4.70 -30.71
C ILE A 324 -34.35 -4.04 -29.59
N ALA A 325 -34.26 -4.67 -28.42
CA ALA A 325 -33.46 -4.15 -27.31
C ALA A 325 -31.96 -4.04 -27.67
N SER A 326 -31.42 -5.00 -28.42
CA SER A 326 -30.03 -4.97 -28.90
C SER A 326 -29.76 -3.84 -29.90
N ILE A 327 -30.71 -3.54 -30.79
CA ILE A 327 -30.61 -2.40 -31.72
C ILE A 327 -30.57 -1.09 -30.93
N VAL A 328 -31.46 -0.94 -29.95
CA VAL A 328 -31.50 0.24 -29.05
C VAL A 328 -30.18 0.36 -28.28
N GLU A 329 -29.73 -0.71 -27.63
CA GLU A 329 -28.49 -0.71 -26.84
C GLU A 329 -27.29 -0.30 -27.69
N ARG A 330 -27.18 -0.81 -28.92
CA ARG A 330 -26.06 -0.50 -29.82
C ARG A 330 -25.97 0.99 -30.14
N GLU A 331 -27.08 1.64 -30.46
CA GLU A 331 -27.11 3.09 -30.71
C GLU A 331 -26.79 3.88 -29.43
N LEU A 332 -27.27 3.43 -28.26
CA LEU A 332 -26.99 4.12 -26.99
C LEU A 332 -25.52 3.99 -26.56
N VAL A 333 -24.93 2.80 -26.71
CA VAL A 333 -23.50 2.57 -26.42
C VAL A 333 -22.63 3.38 -27.37
N GLU A 334 -22.95 3.40 -28.67
CA GLU A 334 -22.24 4.22 -29.65
C GLU A 334 -22.29 5.71 -29.27
N ARG A 335 -23.48 6.24 -28.97
CA ARG A 335 -23.66 7.64 -28.56
C ARG A 335 -22.98 7.98 -27.23
N TRP A 336 -22.83 7.02 -26.33
CA TRP A 336 -22.02 7.20 -25.12
C TRP A 336 -20.53 7.26 -25.42
N LEU A 337 -20.04 6.37 -26.28
CA LEU A 337 -18.64 6.28 -26.69
C LEU A 337 -18.19 7.45 -27.58
N THR A 338 -19.09 8.07 -28.34
CA THR A 338 -18.82 9.33 -29.07
C THR A 338 -18.93 10.56 -28.18
N GLY A 339 -19.55 10.43 -27.01
CA GLY A 339 -19.79 11.55 -26.10
C GLY A 339 -21.01 12.40 -26.47
N ASP A 340 -21.91 11.89 -27.31
CA ASP A 340 -23.18 12.56 -27.62
C ASP A 340 -24.16 12.50 -26.43
N LEU A 341 -24.18 11.35 -25.74
CA LEU A 341 -24.97 11.10 -24.53
C LEU A 341 -24.07 10.71 -23.35
N SER A 342 -24.49 11.09 -22.15
CA SER A 342 -23.88 10.64 -20.90
C SER A 342 -24.60 9.44 -20.29
N MET A 343 -23.96 8.74 -19.34
CA MET A 343 -24.62 7.62 -18.67
C MET A 343 -25.87 8.03 -17.86
N LEU A 344 -25.90 9.23 -17.27
CA LEU A 344 -27.11 9.74 -16.63
C LEU A 344 -28.21 10.07 -17.64
N GLU A 345 -27.86 10.57 -18.83
CA GLU A 345 -28.85 10.80 -19.89
C GLU A 345 -29.41 9.48 -20.44
N ILE A 346 -28.61 8.40 -20.48
CA ILE A 346 -29.04 7.08 -20.95
C ILE A 346 -29.88 6.36 -19.90
N ALA A 347 -29.32 6.15 -18.70
CA ALA A 347 -29.91 5.33 -17.65
C ALA A 347 -30.95 6.08 -16.82
N GLY A 348 -30.82 7.40 -16.71
CA GLY A 348 -31.48 8.18 -15.66
C GLY A 348 -30.78 8.00 -14.31
N GLY A 349 -31.46 8.39 -13.23
CA GLY A 349 -30.98 8.17 -11.87
C GLY A 349 -31.44 9.25 -10.90
N LYS A 350 -30.64 9.49 -9.87
CA LYS A 350 -30.88 10.54 -8.89
C LYS A 350 -29.66 11.44 -8.74
N LEU A 351 -29.92 12.73 -8.56
CA LEU A 351 -28.92 13.70 -8.11
C LEU A 351 -29.46 14.40 -6.87
N GLY A 352 -28.96 14.01 -5.70
CA GLY A 352 -29.61 14.31 -4.42
C GLY A 352 -31.04 13.78 -4.40
N ASP A 353 -32.00 14.66 -4.12
CA ASP A 353 -33.43 14.32 -4.08
C ASP A 353 -34.13 14.44 -5.45
N ARG A 354 -33.43 14.86 -6.52
CA ARG A 354 -34.03 15.04 -7.85
C ARG A 354 -33.89 13.79 -8.70
N ASP A 355 -35.01 13.32 -9.24
CA ASP A 355 -35.03 12.27 -10.26
C ASP A 355 -34.60 12.83 -11.63
N ILE A 356 -33.63 12.16 -12.24
CA ILE A 356 -33.18 12.43 -13.60
C ILE A 356 -33.80 11.38 -14.50
N ARG A 357 -34.64 11.83 -15.42
CA ARG A 357 -35.31 10.95 -16.38
C ARG A 357 -34.36 10.68 -17.55
N GLY A 358 -34.04 9.41 -17.81
CA GLY A 358 -33.16 9.01 -18.91
C GLY A 358 -33.90 8.52 -20.16
N VAL A 359 -33.17 8.31 -21.24
CA VAL A 359 -33.66 7.78 -22.53
C VAL A 359 -34.36 6.42 -22.34
N LEU A 360 -33.76 5.52 -21.56
CA LEU A 360 -34.33 4.19 -21.32
C LEU A 360 -35.63 4.25 -20.51
N GLN A 361 -35.79 5.26 -19.64
CA GLN A 361 -37.03 5.47 -18.91
C GLN A 361 -38.15 5.98 -19.84
N GLU A 362 -37.88 7.00 -20.65
CA GLU A 362 -38.88 7.51 -21.62
C GLU A 362 -39.31 6.43 -22.62
N LEU A 363 -38.36 5.61 -23.10
CA LEU A 363 -38.66 4.51 -24.01
C LEU A 363 -39.57 3.45 -23.37
N ARG A 364 -39.28 3.04 -22.13
CA ARG A 364 -40.12 2.10 -21.38
C ARG A 364 -41.52 2.66 -21.16
N ASP A 365 -41.63 3.94 -20.82
CA ASP A 365 -42.93 4.60 -20.64
C ASP A 365 -43.73 4.69 -21.95
N ASP A 366 -43.09 4.90 -23.10
CA ASP A 366 -43.74 4.80 -24.42
C ASP A 366 -44.23 3.37 -24.72
N VAL A 367 -43.40 2.34 -24.45
CA VAL A 367 -43.80 0.93 -24.63
C VAL A 367 -45.01 0.57 -23.76
N VAL A 368 -45.03 1.00 -22.49
CA VAL A 368 -46.17 0.78 -21.58
C VAL A 368 -47.42 1.50 -22.09
N ARG A 369 -47.32 2.80 -22.44
CA ARG A 369 -48.45 3.57 -22.99
C ARG A 369 -49.03 2.94 -24.26
N ARG A 370 -48.18 2.36 -25.12
CA ARG A 370 -48.61 1.65 -26.33
C ARG A 370 -49.36 0.38 -25.98
N ARG A 371 -48.83 -0.43 -25.05
CA ARG A 371 -49.45 -1.67 -24.60
C ARG A 371 -50.86 -1.42 -24.06
N GLU A 372 -51.05 -0.38 -23.24
CA GLU A 372 -52.33 -0.02 -22.64
C GLU A 372 -53.39 0.36 -23.69
N LYS A 373 -52.99 0.91 -24.84
CA LYS A 373 -53.88 1.29 -25.94
C LYS A 373 -54.25 0.14 -26.88
N VAL A 374 -53.59 -1.02 -26.76
CA VAL A 374 -53.83 -2.15 -27.67
C VAL A 374 -55.24 -2.71 -27.51
N ASP A 375 -55.73 -2.87 -26.28
CA ASP A 375 -57.07 -3.44 -26.04
C ASP A 375 -58.17 -2.56 -26.65
N GLN A 376 -58.05 -1.25 -26.50
CA GLN A 376 -58.97 -0.29 -27.13
C GLN A 376 -58.94 -0.41 -28.66
N SER A 377 -57.75 -0.62 -29.24
CA SER A 377 -57.58 -0.84 -30.67
C SER A 377 -58.26 -2.13 -31.14
N ILE A 378 -58.12 -3.23 -30.39
CA ILE A 378 -58.77 -4.51 -30.68
C ILE A 378 -60.30 -4.39 -30.61
N VAL A 379 -60.82 -3.72 -29.58
CA VAL A 379 -62.28 -3.49 -29.43
C VAL A 379 -62.83 -2.70 -30.62
N SER A 380 -62.15 -1.63 -31.04
CA SER A 380 -62.57 -0.85 -32.20
C SER A 380 -62.60 -1.68 -33.49
N LEU A 381 -61.61 -2.55 -33.69
CA LEU A 381 -61.58 -3.47 -34.83
C LEU A 381 -62.71 -4.50 -34.78
N GLY A 382 -63.08 -5.00 -33.59
CA GLY A 382 -64.19 -5.94 -33.41
C GLY A 382 -65.55 -5.34 -33.75
N GLN A 383 -65.77 -4.04 -33.47
CA GLN A 383 -66.97 -3.33 -33.90
C GLN A 383 -67.06 -3.28 -35.42
N VAL A 384 -65.97 -2.90 -36.09
CA VAL A 384 -65.89 -2.90 -37.56
C VAL A 384 -66.14 -4.30 -38.12
N GLN A 385 -65.56 -5.36 -37.53
CA GLN A 385 -65.83 -6.74 -37.97
C GLN A 385 -67.31 -7.09 -37.90
N THR A 386 -68.00 -6.71 -36.82
CA THR A 386 -69.43 -7.00 -36.62
C THR A 386 -70.28 -6.29 -37.67
N GLU A 387 -69.99 -5.01 -37.93
CA GLU A 387 -70.67 -4.22 -38.97
C GLU A 387 -70.47 -4.81 -40.36
N GLN A 388 -69.22 -5.13 -40.73
CA GLN A 388 -68.91 -5.68 -42.05
C GLN A 388 -69.50 -7.09 -42.23
N GLN A 389 -69.54 -7.90 -41.17
CA GLN A 389 -70.20 -9.22 -41.20
C GLN A 389 -71.71 -9.09 -41.38
N ALA A 390 -72.35 -8.09 -40.77
CA ALA A 390 -73.78 -7.81 -40.97
C ALA A 390 -74.07 -7.39 -42.43
N ILE A 391 -73.21 -6.56 -43.02
CA ILE A 391 -73.30 -6.16 -44.44
C ILE A 391 -73.16 -7.40 -45.35
N ILE A 392 -72.17 -8.25 -45.09
CA ILE A 392 -71.96 -9.50 -45.85
C ILE A 392 -73.21 -10.40 -45.77
N ASN A 393 -73.79 -10.57 -44.59
CA ASN A 393 -74.99 -11.40 -44.41
C ASN A 393 -76.20 -10.78 -45.14
N ALA A 394 -76.37 -9.46 -45.08
CA ALA A 394 -77.42 -8.75 -45.80
C ALA A 394 -77.26 -8.87 -47.32
N ASN A 395 -76.03 -8.76 -47.83
CA ASN A 395 -75.72 -8.96 -49.25
C ASN A 395 -76.07 -10.40 -49.67
N LYS A 396 -75.63 -11.42 -48.94
CA LYS A 396 -75.99 -12.83 -49.23
C LYS A 396 -77.49 -13.08 -49.25
N ASN A 397 -78.22 -12.53 -48.27
CA ASN A 397 -79.68 -12.64 -48.21
C ASN A 397 -80.39 -11.94 -49.37
N THR A 398 -79.82 -10.85 -49.86
CA THR A 398 -80.34 -10.13 -51.04
C THR A 398 -80.03 -10.91 -52.31
N TRP A 399 -78.84 -11.50 -52.40
CA TRP A 399 -78.38 -12.32 -53.51
C TRP A 399 -79.18 -13.60 -53.71
N SER A 400 -79.51 -14.31 -52.62
CA SER A 400 -80.26 -15.57 -52.66
C SER A 400 -81.70 -15.41 -53.19
N LYS A 401 -82.22 -14.18 -53.17
CA LYS A 401 -83.57 -13.82 -53.65
C LYS A 401 -83.60 -13.31 -55.10
N MET A 402 -82.46 -13.18 -55.78
CA MET A 402 -82.41 -12.68 -57.17
C MET A 402 -82.74 -13.77 -58.22
N GLY A 403 -83.42 -13.38 -59.30
CA GLY A 403 -83.78 -14.26 -60.43
C GLY A 403 -82.60 -14.58 -61.36
N ALA A 404 -82.73 -15.64 -62.19
CA ALA A 404 -81.58 -16.37 -62.72
C ALA A 404 -80.71 -15.66 -63.79
N ILE A 405 -81.14 -14.60 -64.49
CA ILE A 405 -80.31 -13.98 -65.55
C ILE A 405 -80.53 -12.46 -65.70
N SER A 406 -81.77 -11.96 -65.60
CA SER A 406 -82.08 -10.53 -65.85
C SER A 406 -81.66 -9.58 -64.72
N ASP A 407 -81.71 -10.03 -63.46
CA ASP A 407 -81.35 -9.23 -62.28
C ASP A 407 -79.84 -9.03 -62.11
N TRP A 408 -79.05 -9.84 -62.82
CA TRP A 408 -77.59 -9.80 -62.78
C TRP A 408 -77.01 -8.51 -63.40
N LEU A 409 -77.62 -8.04 -64.50
CA LEU A 409 -77.16 -6.89 -65.25
C LEU A 409 -77.36 -5.60 -64.42
N GLY A 410 -76.25 -5.10 -63.86
CA GLY A 410 -76.22 -3.87 -63.06
C GLY A 410 -76.35 -4.12 -61.56
N LYS A 411 -77.51 -4.62 -61.09
CA LYS A 411 -77.77 -4.83 -59.65
C LYS A 411 -76.86 -5.93 -59.07
N GLY A 412 -76.69 -7.04 -59.78
CA GLY A 412 -75.80 -8.12 -59.37
C GLY A 412 -74.33 -7.66 -59.25
N LYS A 413 -73.82 -6.98 -60.27
CA LYS A 413 -72.44 -6.43 -60.25
C LYS A 413 -72.19 -5.45 -59.10
N LYS A 414 -73.16 -4.56 -58.79
CA LYS A 414 -73.06 -3.65 -57.64
C LYS A 414 -73.01 -4.39 -56.30
N LEU A 415 -73.78 -5.47 -56.17
CA LEU A 415 -73.79 -6.28 -54.95
C LEU A 415 -72.47 -7.04 -54.75
N VAL A 416 -71.87 -7.57 -55.83
CA VAL A 416 -70.54 -8.20 -55.78
C VAL A 416 -69.47 -7.16 -55.36
N GLN A 417 -69.54 -5.94 -55.89
CA GLN A 417 -68.63 -4.86 -55.50
C GLN A 417 -68.80 -4.49 -54.01
N ALA A 418 -70.03 -4.36 -53.53
CA ALA A 418 -70.31 -4.11 -52.11
C ALA A 418 -69.81 -5.26 -51.21
N GLN A 419 -70.00 -6.53 -51.63
CA GLN A 419 -69.47 -7.71 -50.95
C GLN A 419 -67.93 -7.68 -50.90
N THR A 420 -67.28 -7.29 -52.00
CA THR A 420 -65.82 -7.22 -52.11
C THR A 420 -65.25 -6.20 -51.13
N VAL A 421 -65.83 -5.00 -51.06
CA VAL A 421 -65.42 -3.96 -50.10
C VAL A 421 -65.62 -4.43 -48.66
N ALA A 422 -66.78 -5.00 -48.35
CA ALA A 422 -67.07 -5.49 -46.99
C ALA A 422 -66.15 -6.65 -46.59
N SER A 423 -65.89 -7.59 -47.50
CA SER A 423 -64.98 -8.72 -47.29
C SER A 423 -63.55 -8.24 -47.07
N ARG A 424 -63.07 -7.25 -47.85
CA ARG A 424 -61.76 -6.63 -47.65
C ARG A 424 -61.64 -6.03 -46.26
N ALA A 425 -62.61 -5.19 -45.87
CA ALA A 425 -62.61 -4.58 -44.54
C ALA A 425 -62.66 -5.65 -43.43
N LEU A 426 -63.47 -6.70 -43.59
CA LEU A 426 -63.57 -7.80 -42.62
C LEU A 426 -62.24 -8.55 -42.45
N TYR A 427 -61.60 -8.98 -43.54
CA TYR A 427 -60.38 -9.81 -43.43
C TYR A 427 -59.13 -9.00 -43.06
N VAL A 428 -59.04 -7.73 -43.46
CA VAL A 428 -58.03 -6.80 -42.94
C VAL A 428 -58.18 -6.65 -41.43
N THR A 429 -59.39 -6.38 -40.94
CA THR A 429 -59.62 -6.18 -39.50
C THR A 429 -59.44 -7.48 -38.70
N LYS A 430 -59.85 -8.65 -39.22
CA LYS A 430 -59.55 -9.96 -38.61
C LYS A 430 -58.05 -10.17 -38.48
N THR A 431 -57.29 -9.89 -39.53
CA THR A 431 -55.82 -10.02 -39.51
C THR A 431 -55.17 -9.06 -38.52
N LYS A 432 -55.62 -7.80 -38.49
CA LYS A 432 -55.15 -6.80 -37.53
C LYS A 432 -55.43 -7.20 -36.08
N VAL A 433 -56.53 -7.88 -35.77
CA VAL A 433 -56.79 -8.38 -34.41
C VAL A 433 -55.73 -9.40 -34.00
N HIS A 434 -55.36 -10.35 -34.87
CA HIS A 434 -54.24 -11.27 -34.59
C HIS A 434 -52.91 -10.53 -34.46
N ALA A 435 -52.66 -9.55 -35.33
CA ALA A 435 -51.45 -8.73 -35.28
C ALA A 435 -51.32 -7.91 -33.99
N TRP A 436 -52.40 -7.28 -33.54
CA TRP A 436 -52.42 -6.52 -32.29
C TRP A 436 -52.29 -7.40 -31.06
N ASN A 437 -52.92 -8.60 -31.06
CA ASN A 437 -52.71 -9.58 -29.99
C ASN A 437 -51.24 -10.02 -29.91
N TYR A 438 -50.61 -10.26 -31.06
CA TYR A 438 -49.18 -10.52 -31.15
C TYR A 438 -48.35 -9.34 -30.61
N ALA A 439 -48.61 -8.13 -31.10
CA ALA A 439 -47.92 -6.91 -30.70
C ALA A 439 -48.03 -6.66 -29.19
N LYS A 440 -49.20 -6.90 -28.58
CA LYS A 440 -49.40 -6.80 -27.13
C LYS A 440 -48.44 -7.71 -26.37
N ALA A 441 -48.33 -8.98 -26.79
CA ALA A 441 -47.43 -9.95 -26.18
C ALA A 441 -45.95 -9.62 -26.43
N LEU A 442 -45.61 -9.07 -27.60
CA LEU A 442 -44.26 -8.58 -27.90
C LEU A 442 -43.89 -7.38 -27.03
N LEU A 443 -44.79 -6.40 -26.85
CA LEU A 443 -44.56 -5.21 -26.03
C LEU A 443 -44.34 -5.57 -24.55
N VAL A 444 -45.04 -6.57 -24.01
CA VAL A 444 -44.76 -7.10 -22.65
C VAL A 444 -43.34 -7.64 -22.56
N GLN A 445 -42.93 -8.46 -23.53
CA GLN A 445 -41.58 -9.04 -23.53
C GLN A 445 -40.49 -7.99 -23.75
N LEU A 446 -40.77 -6.97 -24.58
CA LEU A 446 -39.86 -5.86 -24.81
C LEU A 446 -39.70 -4.99 -23.56
N GLU A 447 -40.76 -4.75 -22.79
CA GLU A 447 -40.67 -4.06 -21.51
C GLU A 447 -39.71 -4.77 -20.54
N GLU A 448 -39.76 -6.11 -20.49
CA GLU A 448 -38.83 -6.92 -19.69
C GLU A 448 -37.38 -6.74 -20.16
N GLU A 449 -37.12 -6.89 -21.47
CA GLU A 449 -35.76 -6.77 -22.04
C GLU A 449 -35.19 -5.35 -21.88
N LEU A 450 -36.01 -4.31 -22.07
CA LEU A 450 -35.61 -2.92 -21.81
C LEU A 450 -35.36 -2.63 -20.32
N SER A 451 -36.07 -3.32 -19.43
CA SER A 451 -35.84 -3.20 -17.99
C SER A 451 -34.50 -3.84 -17.58
N LEU A 452 -34.13 -4.97 -18.19
CA LEU A 452 -32.81 -5.57 -18.02
C LEU A 452 -31.70 -4.65 -18.55
N LEU A 453 -31.90 -4.09 -19.75
CA LEU A 453 -30.97 -3.11 -20.33
C LEU A 453 -30.77 -1.89 -19.42
N ALA A 454 -31.86 -1.33 -18.88
CA ALA A 454 -31.80 -0.21 -17.93
C ALA A 454 -31.04 -0.56 -16.64
N ALA A 455 -31.20 -1.78 -16.14
CA ALA A 455 -30.47 -2.26 -14.98
C ALA A 455 -28.95 -2.35 -15.26
N GLU A 456 -28.56 -2.86 -16.43
CA GLU A 456 -27.15 -2.92 -16.83
C GLU A 456 -26.54 -1.51 -17.02
N ALA A 457 -27.25 -0.59 -17.68
CA ALA A 457 -26.81 0.80 -17.82
C ALA A 457 -26.69 1.52 -16.46
N THR A 458 -27.58 1.23 -15.51
CA THR A 458 -27.52 1.79 -14.14
C THR A 458 -26.28 1.31 -13.39
N LYS A 459 -25.88 0.04 -13.54
CA LYS A 459 -24.64 -0.48 -12.93
C LYS A 459 -23.39 0.24 -13.47
N VAL A 460 -23.34 0.51 -14.77
CA VAL A 460 -22.26 1.31 -15.38
C VAL A 460 -22.24 2.72 -14.78
N SER A 461 -23.40 3.37 -14.66
CA SER A 461 -23.52 4.70 -14.04
C SER A 461 -23.03 4.74 -12.58
N THR A 462 -23.33 3.70 -11.80
CA THR A 462 -22.84 3.54 -10.42
C THR A 462 -21.32 3.38 -10.38
N THR A 463 -20.74 2.55 -11.27
CA THR A 463 -19.29 2.35 -11.37
C THR A 463 -18.56 3.68 -11.62
N ILE A 464 -19.08 4.50 -12.55
CA ILE A 464 -18.50 5.82 -12.83
C ILE A 464 -18.68 6.77 -11.63
N SER A 465 -19.80 6.71 -10.92
CA SER A 465 -20.06 7.55 -9.74
C SER A 465 -19.13 7.23 -8.57
N ASN A 466 -18.83 5.94 -8.37
CA ASN A 466 -17.83 5.51 -7.39
C ASN A 466 -16.44 6.04 -7.79
N ALA A 467 -16.09 5.99 -9.07
CA ALA A 467 -14.84 6.53 -9.56
C ALA A 467 -14.70 8.04 -9.34
N VAL A 468 -15.75 8.83 -9.63
CA VAL A 468 -15.77 10.28 -9.32
C VAL A 468 -15.48 10.51 -7.84
N SER A 469 -16.13 9.77 -6.94
CA SER A 469 -15.96 9.92 -5.49
C SER A 469 -14.54 9.57 -5.02
N ILE A 470 -13.93 8.53 -5.61
CA ILE A 470 -12.55 8.15 -5.31
C ILE A 470 -11.59 9.24 -5.78
N PHE A 471 -11.73 9.72 -7.02
CA PHE A 471 -10.87 10.80 -7.53
C PHE A 471 -11.03 12.10 -6.73
N ASP A 472 -12.24 12.44 -6.30
CA ASP A 472 -12.48 13.57 -5.39
C ASP A 472 -11.69 13.45 -4.08
N ASN A 473 -11.65 12.25 -3.49
CA ASN A 473 -10.89 12.01 -2.26
C ASN A 473 -9.38 12.08 -2.51
N GLU A 474 -8.89 11.50 -3.61
CA GLU A 474 -7.46 11.52 -3.96
C GLU A 474 -6.95 12.94 -4.23
N ILE A 475 -7.77 13.81 -4.85
CA ILE A 475 -7.49 15.24 -5.05
C ILE A 475 -7.45 15.97 -3.70
N LYS A 476 -8.46 15.74 -2.84
CA LYS A 476 -8.55 16.38 -1.51
C LYS A 476 -7.40 16.05 -0.58
N ASN A 477 -6.77 14.88 -0.74
CA ASN A 477 -5.68 14.43 0.14
C ASN A 477 -4.28 14.81 -0.36
N ARG A 478 -4.15 15.38 -1.57
CA ARG A 478 -2.87 15.76 -2.17
C ARG A 478 -2.69 17.25 -2.25
N CYS A 479 -1.43 17.67 -2.20
CA CYS A 479 -1.00 19.06 -2.29
C CYS A 479 -1.69 19.97 -1.25
N GLN A 480 -1.98 19.44 -0.05
CA GLN A 480 -2.70 20.14 1.02
C GLN A 480 -1.79 20.88 2.02
N ASP A 481 -0.50 20.99 1.72
CA ASP A 481 0.45 21.62 2.63
C ASP A 481 0.15 23.11 2.84
N ALA A 482 0.62 23.65 3.96
CA ALA A 482 0.50 25.07 4.27
C ALA A 482 1.43 25.90 3.38
N PRO A 483 1.09 27.18 3.08
CA PRO A 483 1.94 28.04 2.25
C PRO A 483 3.35 28.23 2.81
N GLN A 484 3.50 28.27 4.13
CA GLN A 484 4.79 28.32 4.80
C GLN A 484 5.46 26.94 4.90
N LEU A 485 6.78 26.91 4.67
CA LEU A 485 7.59 25.71 4.85
C LEU A 485 7.56 25.25 6.31
N ASP A 486 7.07 24.03 6.53
CA ASP A 486 7.07 23.40 7.83
C ASP A 486 8.35 22.58 8.02
N PHE A 487 9.36 23.23 8.59
CA PHE A 487 10.61 22.57 8.92
C PHE A 487 10.50 21.61 10.12
N SER A 488 9.37 21.48 10.82
CA SER A 488 9.24 20.50 11.92
C SER A 488 9.11 19.07 11.41
N LYS A 489 8.55 18.87 10.21
CA LYS A 489 8.37 17.55 9.57
C LYS A 489 9.67 17.03 8.97
N GLN A 490 9.89 15.70 8.95
CA GLN A 490 11.09 15.10 8.36
C GLN A 490 11.24 15.35 6.84
N VAL A 491 10.13 15.46 6.12
CA VAL A 491 10.09 15.90 4.72
C VAL A 491 9.49 17.30 4.63
N VAL A 492 10.26 18.24 4.09
CA VAL A 492 9.85 19.62 3.80
C VAL A 492 9.50 19.71 2.33
N LYS A 493 8.22 19.91 2.01
CA LYS A 493 7.76 20.06 0.64
C LYS A 493 7.89 21.53 0.22
N PHE A 494 8.72 21.78 -0.78
CA PHE A 494 9.10 23.11 -1.23
C PHE A 494 8.49 23.42 -2.61
N TYR A 495 7.19 23.70 -2.61
CA TYR A 495 6.41 23.99 -3.81
C TYR A 495 5.35 25.07 -3.52
N ASP A 496 4.77 25.62 -4.58
CA ASP A 496 3.69 26.60 -4.48
C ASP A 496 2.34 25.91 -4.70
N ARG A 497 1.61 25.70 -3.60
CA ARG A 497 0.29 25.05 -3.61
C ARG A 497 -0.75 25.85 -4.40
N ASP A 498 -0.74 27.17 -4.26
CA ASP A 498 -1.74 28.02 -4.89
C ASP A 498 -1.53 28.04 -6.40
N ASN A 499 -0.26 28.05 -6.84
CA ASN A 499 0.08 27.89 -8.24
C ASN A 499 -0.31 26.51 -8.80
N VAL A 500 -0.08 25.42 -8.06
CA VAL A 500 -0.56 24.07 -8.46
C VAL A 500 -2.07 24.10 -8.71
N THR A 501 -2.83 24.67 -7.79
CA THR A 501 -4.30 24.76 -7.90
C THR A 501 -4.69 25.62 -9.11
N LYS A 502 -4.10 26.81 -9.27
CA LYS A 502 -4.37 27.75 -10.37
C LYS A 502 -4.12 27.13 -11.75
N VAL A 503 -2.95 26.52 -11.95
CA VAL A 503 -2.58 25.90 -13.24
C VAL A 503 -3.46 24.68 -13.53
N THR A 504 -3.76 23.88 -12.50
CA THR A 504 -4.67 22.74 -12.63
C THR A 504 -6.07 23.20 -13.05
N GLU A 505 -6.63 24.24 -12.43
CA GLU A 505 -7.92 24.81 -12.82
C GLU A 505 -7.91 25.34 -14.26
N ARG A 506 -6.83 26.00 -14.70
CA ARG A 506 -6.68 26.46 -16.08
C ARG A 506 -6.76 25.30 -17.08
N LEU A 507 -6.12 24.17 -16.77
CA LEU A 507 -6.16 22.97 -17.61
C LEU A 507 -7.52 22.26 -17.60
N ILE A 508 -8.20 22.21 -16.44
CA ILE A 508 -9.55 21.62 -16.34
C ILE A 508 -10.60 22.47 -17.04
N ARG A 509 -10.41 23.80 -17.13
CA ARG A 509 -11.32 24.73 -17.79
C ARG A 509 -11.04 24.91 -19.29
N ASP A 510 -10.07 24.18 -19.86
CA ASP A 510 -9.82 24.19 -21.29
C ASP A 510 -10.70 23.15 -22.01
N LEU A 511 -11.80 23.59 -22.63
CA LEU A 511 -12.80 22.70 -23.22
C LEU A 511 -12.22 21.76 -24.29
N GLU A 512 -11.34 22.26 -25.15
CA GLU A 512 -10.81 21.47 -26.26
C GLU A 512 -9.82 20.42 -25.77
N THR A 513 -8.98 20.78 -24.79
CA THR A 513 -8.10 19.84 -24.08
C THR A 513 -8.93 18.77 -23.37
N GLN A 514 -9.99 19.17 -22.65
CA GLN A 514 -10.84 18.23 -21.92
C GLN A 514 -11.67 17.31 -22.84
N LYS A 515 -12.15 17.79 -23.99
CA LYS A 515 -12.80 16.94 -24.99
C LYS A 515 -11.83 15.92 -25.60
N ALA A 516 -10.66 16.38 -26.01
CA ALA A 516 -9.64 15.52 -26.61
C ALA A 516 -9.19 14.44 -25.63
N GLN A 517 -8.90 14.82 -24.38
CA GLN A 517 -8.42 13.87 -23.38
C GLN A 517 -9.47 12.81 -23.01
N THR A 518 -10.74 13.18 -22.86
CA THR A 518 -11.79 12.18 -22.59
C THR A 518 -12.09 11.29 -23.81
N ALA A 519 -11.92 11.78 -25.04
CA ALA A 519 -12.04 10.93 -26.23
C ALA A 519 -10.98 9.79 -26.22
N GLU A 520 -9.76 10.10 -25.78
CA GLU A 520 -8.72 9.09 -25.55
C GLU A 520 -9.09 8.11 -24.43
N VAL A 521 -9.65 8.61 -23.32
CA VAL A 521 -10.15 7.78 -22.22
C VAL A 521 -11.26 6.82 -22.68
N ARG A 522 -12.24 7.30 -23.47
CA ARG A 522 -13.30 6.46 -24.04
C ARG A 522 -12.72 5.33 -24.91
N ARG A 523 -11.67 5.63 -25.69
CA ARG A 523 -10.99 4.61 -26.50
C ARG A 523 -10.27 3.58 -25.64
N ALA A 524 -9.61 4.00 -24.55
CA ALA A 524 -8.96 3.11 -23.61
C ALA A 524 -9.97 2.17 -22.90
N VAL A 525 -11.11 2.72 -22.50
CA VAL A 525 -12.23 1.94 -21.93
C VAL A 525 -12.76 0.93 -22.95
N LEU A 526 -13.00 1.36 -24.19
CA LEU A 526 -13.47 0.47 -25.26
C LEU A 526 -12.49 -0.68 -25.53
N ASN A 527 -11.19 -0.40 -25.58
CA ASN A 527 -10.15 -1.40 -25.80
C ASN A 527 -10.05 -2.43 -24.65
N SER A 528 -10.66 -2.14 -23.50
CA SER A 528 -10.71 -3.06 -22.35
C SER A 528 -11.89 -4.04 -22.43
N ILE A 529 -12.81 -3.86 -23.40
CA ILE A 529 -13.96 -4.74 -23.62
C ILE A 529 -13.59 -5.80 -24.68
N SER A 530 -13.87 -7.06 -24.39
CA SER A 530 -13.40 -8.20 -25.20
C SER A 530 -14.05 -8.36 -26.58
N ALA A 531 -15.14 -7.62 -26.86
CA ALA A 531 -15.97 -7.82 -28.03
C ALA A 531 -15.87 -6.68 -29.04
N GLN A 532 -16.00 -7.01 -30.33
CA GLN A 532 -16.08 -6.01 -31.42
C GLN A 532 -17.34 -5.14 -31.35
N MET A 533 -18.42 -5.63 -30.73
CA MET A 533 -19.63 -4.86 -30.47
C MET A 533 -19.88 -4.76 -28.96
N PRO A 534 -19.57 -3.61 -28.33
CA PRO A 534 -19.73 -3.41 -26.89
C PRO A 534 -21.21 -3.32 -26.48
N THR A 535 -21.52 -3.84 -25.29
CA THR A 535 -22.82 -3.72 -24.61
C THR A 535 -22.60 -3.32 -23.16
N PHE A 536 -23.62 -2.81 -22.46
CA PHE A 536 -23.49 -2.47 -21.04
C PHE A 536 -23.24 -3.72 -20.18
N ALA A 537 -23.86 -4.85 -20.55
CA ALA A 537 -23.61 -6.13 -19.88
C ALA A 537 -22.15 -6.60 -20.05
N LEU A 538 -21.57 -6.41 -21.24
CA LEU A 538 -20.16 -6.74 -21.48
C LEU A 538 -19.22 -5.82 -20.71
N PHE A 539 -19.55 -4.52 -20.63
CA PHE A 539 -18.82 -3.58 -19.78
C PHE A 539 -18.78 -4.07 -18.33
N ASN A 540 -19.95 -4.36 -17.74
CA ASN A 540 -20.06 -4.80 -16.34
C ASN A 540 -19.36 -6.15 -16.07
N ARG A 541 -19.19 -6.99 -17.11
CA ARG A 541 -18.51 -8.29 -17.00
C ARG A 541 -17.00 -8.16 -17.13
N ASP A 542 -16.53 -7.36 -18.09
CA ASP A 542 -15.12 -7.30 -18.47
C ASP A 542 -14.34 -6.26 -17.63
N ILE A 543 -15.03 -5.21 -17.15
CA ILE A 543 -14.42 -4.09 -16.43
C ILE A 543 -15.01 -4.02 -15.02
N HIS A 544 -14.21 -4.45 -14.04
CA HIS A 544 -14.52 -4.26 -12.61
C HIS A 544 -14.02 -2.90 -12.12
N ASP A 545 -14.52 -2.43 -10.98
CA ASP A 545 -14.28 -1.08 -10.43
C ASP A 545 -12.79 -0.68 -10.41
N GLN A 546 -11.91 -1.57 -9.93
CA GLN A 546 -10.47 -1.29 -9.86
C GLN A 546 -9.82 -1.15 -11.24
N ALA A 547 -10.13 -2.03 -12.19
CA ALA A 547 -9.65 -1.91 -13.56
C ALA A 547 -10.16 -0.62 -14.24
N PHE A 548 -11.42 -0.23 -13.97
CA PHE A 548 -11.95 1.03 -14.48
C PHE A 548 -11.14 2.24 -13.97
N LEU A 549 -10.86 2.28 -12.67
CA LEU A 549 -10.03 3.33 -12.05
C LEU A 549 -8.62 3.37 -12.65
N GLU A 550 -7.97 2.21 -12.79
CA GLU A 550 -6.62 2.10 -13.32
C GLU A 550 -6.53 2.56 -14.78
N VAL A 551 -7.49 2.17 -15.62
CA VAL A 551 -7.56 2.60 -17.03
C VAL A 551 -7.72 4.12 -17.14
N LEU A 552 -8.64 4.71 -16.37
CA LEU A 552 -8.85 6.16 -16.35
C LEU A 552 -7.60 6.89 -15.84
N LEU A 553 -7.09 6.49 -14.67
CA LEU A 553 -5.96 7.17 -14.04
C LEU A 553 -4.69 7.07 -14.89
N SER A 554 -4.36 5.88 -15.39
CA SER A 554 -3.16 5.68 -16.22
C SER A 554 -3.19 6.58 -17.45
N LYS A 555 -4.34 6.68 -18.13
CA LYS A 555 -4.44 7.51 -19.34
C LYS A 555 -4.47 9.00 -19.01
N CYS A 556 -5.15 9.41 -17.95
CA CYS A 556 -5.20 10.80 -17.53
C CYS A 556 -3.87 11.31 -16.94
N LEU A 557 -3.03 10.46 -16.35
CA LEU A 557 -1.65 10.82 -15.95
C LEU A 557 -0.79 11.19 -17.17
N GLU A 558 -0.83 10.38 -18.23
CA GLU A 558 -0.13 10.66 -19.49
C GLU A 558 -0.62 11.96 -20.17
N LEU A 559 -1.95 12.13 -20.23
CA LEU A 559 -2.58 13.26 -20.91
C LEU A 559 -2.42 14.57 -20.14
N SER A 560 -2.52 14.54 -18.81
CA SER A 560 -2.30 15.74 -17.98
C SER A 560 -0.86 16.23 -18.05
N HIS A 561 0.13 15.33 -18.10
CA HIS A 561 1.53 15.69 -18.32
C HIS A 561 1.72 16.34 -19.68
N SER A 562 1.15 15.76 -20.74
CA SER A 562 1.23 16.31 -22.10
C SER A 562 0.54 17.68 -22.20
N ALA A 563 -0.60 17.86 -21.52
CA ALA A 563 -1.33 19.12 -21.49
C ALA A 563 -0.57 20.21 -20.70
N HIS A 564 0.09 19.84 -19.59
CA HIS A 564 0.98 20.74 -18.87
C HIS A 564 2.14 21.22 -19.76
N ASP A 565 2.79 20.31 -20.49
CA ASP A 565 3.94 20.66 -21.33
C ASP A 565 3.56 21.48 -22.58
N ALA A 566 2.35 21.28 -23.10
CA ALA A 566 1.80 22.07 -24.20
C ALA A 566 1.33 23.47 -23.77
N LEU A 567 1.13 23.69 -22.46
CA LEU A 567 0.69 24.97 -21.93
C LEU A 567 1.87 25.95 -21.93
N GLU A 568 1.69 27.12 -22.55
CA GLU A 568 2.67 28.21 -22.48
C GLU A 568 2.69 28.79 -21.06
N LEU A 569 3.52 28.18 -20.20
CA LEU A 569 3.75 28.57 -18.82
C LEU A 569 5.04 29.38 -18.71
N SER A 570 4.99 30.44 -17.89
CA SER A 570 6.21 31.10 -17.43
C SER A 570 7.00 30.20 -16.47
N ASP A 571 8.28 30.51 -16.24
CA ASP A 571 9.14 29.75 -15.31
C ASP A 571 8.56 29.71 -13.88
N GLU A 572 7.84 30.75 -13.46
CA GLU A 572 7.20 30.84 -12.14
C GLU A 572 5.93 29.98 -12.05
N GLU A 573 5.23 29.79 -13.17
CA GLU A 573 3.99 29.00 -13.23
C GLU A 573 4.24 27.51 -13.48
N ARG A 574 5.41 27.14 -14.03
CA ARG A 574 5.77 25.74 -14.33
C ARG A 574 5.68 24.87 -13.07
N LEU A 575 4.98 23.73 -13.17
CA LEU A 575 4.77 22.81 -12.05
C LEU A 575 5.72 21.60 -12.07
N LEU A 576 6.01 21.08 -13.27
CA LEU A 576 6.74 19.84 -13.48
C LEU A 576 8.12 20.08 -14.11
N GLY A 577 9.06 19.17 -13.85
CA GLY A 577 10.42 19.22 -14.35
C GLY A 577 11.30 20.25 -13.65
N LEU A 578 10.90 20.71 -12.47
CA LEU A 578 11.62 21.74 -11.70
C LEU A 578 12.84 21.17 -10.98
N ASN A 579 13.94 21.91 -10.93
CA ASN A 579 15.12 21.53 -10.15
C ASN A 579 15.08 22.17 -8.75
N ILE A 580 15.32 21.38 -7.70
CA ILE A 580 15.33 21.87 -6.32
C ILE A 580 16.40 22.94 -6.06
N MET A 581 17.57 22.85 -6.69
CA MET A 581 18.66 23.81 -6.52
C MET A 581 18.30 25.15 -7.14
N GLU A 582 17.64 25.15 -8.30
CA GLU A 582 17.13 26.36 -8.94
C GLU A 582 16.07 27.02 -8.06
N ARG A 583 15.18 26.23 -7.45
CA ARG A 583 14.16 26.75 -6.52
C ARG A 583 14.78 27.34 -5.25
N ILE A 584 15.78 26.69 -4.66
CA ILE A 584 16.54 27.22 -3.52
C ILE A 584 17.24 28.52 -3.92
N LYS A 585 17.90 28.57 -5.08
CA LYS A 585 18.58 29.76 -5.62
C LYS A 585 17.64 30.94 -5.84
N ALA A 586 16.45 30.68 -6.39
CA ALA A 586 15.44 31.71 -6.66
C ALA A 586 14.89 32.33 -5.36
N THR A 587 14.76 31.50 -4.31
CA THR A 587 14.16 31.88 -3.02
C THR A 587 15.18 32.50 -2.05
N TYR A 588 16.36 31.92 -1.93
CA TYR A 588 17.43 32.32 -1.00
C TYR A 588 18.60 32.89 -1.80
N ARG A 589 18.56 34.21 -2.04
CA ARG A 589 19.43 34.90 -3.01
C ARG A 589 20.77 35.37 -2.44
N THR A 590 20.92 35.34 -1.11
CA THR A 590 22.12 35.86 -0.42
C THR A 590 22.79 34.78 0.44
N PRO A 591 24.11 34.85 0.69
CA PRO A 591 24.80 33.92 1.59
C PRO A 591 24.20 33.86 3.00
N ASP A 592 23.76 35.00 3.55
CA ASP A 592 23.14 35.06 4.89
C ASP A 592 21.79 34.31 4.92
N GLN A 593 20.99 34.42 3.86
CA GLN A 593 19.74 33.68 3.71
C GLN A 593 19.98 32.17 3.58
N LEU A 594 21.00 31.76 2.83
CA LEU A 594 21.40 30.36 2.72
C LEU A 594 21.91 29.81 4.06
N LEU A 595 22.66 30.61 4.82
CA LEU A 595 23.11 30.24 6.17
C LEU A 595 21.93 30.12 7.14
N ALA A 596 20.93 30.98 7.05
CA ALA A 596 19.71 30.88 7.84
C ALA A 596 18.94 29.58 7.53
N LEU A 597 18.77 29.25 6.23
CA LEU A 597 18.18 27.98 5.81
C LEU A 597 18.99 26.78 6.34
N ALA A 598 20.31 26.81 6.22
CA ALA A 598 21.18 25.74 6.71
C ALA A 598 21.08 25.56 8.23
N LYS A 599 20.99 26.65 9.01
CA LYS A 599 20.77 26.62 10.46
C LYS A 599 19.42 26.04 10.87
N GLU A 600 18.41 26.12 10.00
CA GLU A 600 17.12 25.45 10.20
C GLU A 600 17.17 23.94 9.89
N LEU A 601 17.93 23.55 8.87
CA LEU A 601 17.97 22.17 8.38
C LEU A 601 18.91 21.26 9.17
N ILE A 602 20.14 21.70 9.40
CA ILE A 602 21.22 20.86 9.96
C ILE A 602 20.84 20.28 11.32
N PRO A 603 20.33 21.06 12.31
CA PRO A 603 19.94 20.51 13.60
C PRO A 603 18.78 19.51 13.49
N LYS A 604 17.88 19.71 12.53
CA LYS A 604 16.70 18.86 12.30
C LYS A 604 17.00 17.59 11.49
N ALA A 605 18.24 17.45 11.00
CA ALA A 605 18.78 16.22 10.44
C ALA A 605 19.50 15.37 11.49
N SER A 606 19.44 15.73 12.77
CA SER A 606 20.15 15.02 13.85
C SER A 606 19.68 13.58 14.03
N CYS A 607 20.57 12.75 14.60
CA CYS A 607 20.33 11.32 14.72
C CYS A 607 19.20 10.99 15.70
N PHE A 608 18.50 9.87 15.47
CA PHE A 608 17.44 9.31 16.33
C PHE A 608 17.99 8.58 17.56
N GLY A 609 19.01 9.16 18.19
CA GLY A 609 19.67 8.60 19.35
C GLY A 609 20.58 9.61 20.00
N ARG A 610 20.24 10.05 21.22
CA ARG A 610 21.05 11.00 21.98
C ARG A 610 22.25 10.31 22.62
N MET A 611 23.43 10.93 22.48
CA MET A 611 24.66 10.42 23.06
C MET A 611 24.80 10.84 24.54
N ASP A 612 25.17 9.88 25.39
CA ASP A 612 25.56 10.10 26.78
C ASP A 612 27.04 10.50 26.79
N GLU A 613 27.29 11.79 27.02
CA GLU A 613 28.65 12.34 27.02
C GLU A 613 29.49 11.86 28.22
N ALA A 614 28.85 11.52 29.35
CA ALA A 614 29.56 10.97 30.52
C ALA A 614 30.03 9.54 30.22
N GLN A 615 29.16 8.72 29.63
CA GLN A 615 29.56 7.40 29.15
C GLN A 615 30.58 7.53 28.02
N ARG A 616 30.37 8.39 27.02
CA ARG A 616 31.35 8.57 25.93
C ARG A 616 32.77 8.86 26.46
N GLY A 617 32.88 9.67 27.52
CA GLY A 617 34.14 10.03 28.17
C GLY A 617 34.72 9.01 29.16
N ASP A 618 34.05 7.89 29.43
CA ASP A 618 34.48 6.90 30.43
C ASP A 618 35.76 6.17 29.98
N SER A 619 36.89 6.51 30.61
CA SER A 619 38.20 5.92 30.35
C SER A 619 38.39 4.50 30.87
N ASP A 620 37.57 4.08 31.85
CA ASP A 620 37.61 2.71 32.38
C ASP A 620 36.92 1.75 31.41
N ALA A 621 35.89 2.23 30.70
CA ALA A 621 35.23 1.50 29.62
C ALA A 621 36.04 1.50 28.31
N ASN A 622 36.69 2.63 27.99
CA ASN A 622 37.49 2.78 26.78
C ASN A 622 38.67 3.76 26.98
N PRO A 623 39.92 3.27 26.95
CA PRO A 623 41.10 4.12 27.10
C PRO A 623 41.26 5.23 26.03
N ASN A 624 40.56 5.14 24.90
CA ASN A 624 40.56 6.14 23.84
C ASN A 624 39.13 6.61 23.47
N PRO A 625 38.50 7.49 24.25
CA PRO A 625 37.14 8.01 24.02
C PRO A 625 36.93 8.66 22.65
N GLN A 626 37.97 9.21 22.02
CA GLN A 626 37.87 9.84 20.69
C GLN A 626 37.73 8.82 19.55
N SER A 627 37.92 7.53 19.82
CA SER A 627 37.80 6.46 18.82
C SER A 627 36.36 6.07 18.50
N ILE A 628 35.39 6.47 19.33
CA ILE A 628 33.98 6.05 19.26
C ILE A 628 33.04 7.23 18.91
N CYS A 629 31.77 6.91 18.62
CA CYS A 629 30.69 7.87 18.35
C CYS A 629 31.05 8.93 17.30
N ARG A 630 31.66 8.49 16.19
CA ARG A 630 32.08 9.38 15.10
C ARG A 630 30.85 9.89 14.36
N ARG A 631 30.70 11.23 14.30
CA ARG A 631 29.57 11.92 13.67
C ARG A 631 29.90 12.37 12.26
N ILE A 632 28.96 12.11 11.35
CA ILE A 632 29.10 12.37 9.93
C ILE A 632 27.77 12.88 9.39
N ILE A 633 27.79 13.85 8.49
CA ILE A 633 26.63 14.28 7.72
C ILE A 633 26.93 14.19 6.23
N SER A 634 26.11 13.45 5.51
CA SER A 634 26.09 13.40 4.04
C SER A 634 24.96 14.27 3.53
N ILE A 635 25.26 15.14 2.58
CA ILE A 635 24.29 16.02 1.93
C ILE A 635 24.22 15.61 0.47
N LEU A 636 23.11 14.97 0.13
CA LEU A 636 22.80 14.45 -1.19
C LEU A 636 21.97 15.51 -1.94
N GLY A 637 22.33 15.79 -3.18
CA GLY A 637 21.54 16.70 -4.03
C GLY A 637 22.16 16.91 -5.40
N PRO A 638 21.38 17.41 -6.37
CA PRO A 638 21.83 17.58 -7.74
C PRO A 638 22.94 18.64 -7.79
N ASN A 639 23.95 18.40 -8.62
CA ASN A 639 25.09 19.31 -8.81
C ASN A 639 25.89 19.65 -7.53
N LEU A 640 25.79 18.84 -6.46
CA LEU A 640 26.61 19.02 -5.24
C LEU A 640 28.02 18.42 -5.35
N GLY A 641 28.37 17.78 -6.45
CA GLY A 641 29.72 17.23 -6.68
C GLY A 641 30.78 18.33 -6.73
N ASP A 642 32.03 17.96 -6.44
CA ASP A 642 33.18 18.87 -6.62
C ASP A 642 33.60 18.97 -8.09
N THR A 643 33.11 18.05 -8.93
CA THR A 643 33.21 18.08 -10.38
C THR A 643 31.83 18.07 -11.02
N THR A 644 31.72 18.60 -12.23
CA THR A 644 30.54 18.51 -13.09
C THR A 644 30.46 17.13 -13.75
N ASP A 645 29.35 16.81 -14.41
CA ASP A 645 29.18 15.56 -15.16
C ASP A 645 30.24 15.35 -16.27
N LYS A 646 30.92 16.43 -16.68
CA LYS A 646 32.02 16.41 -17.66
C LYS A 646 33.40 16.23 -17.02
N GLY A 647 33.48 16.10 -15.69
CA GLY A 647 34.74 15.94 -14.95
C GLY A 647 35.50 17.25 -14.68
N GLU A 648 34.92 18.41 -15.01
CA GLU A 648 35.52 19.72 -14.73
C GLU A 648 35.22 20.18 -13.30
N PRO A 649 36.08 20.98 -12.64
CA PRO A 649 35.78 21.53 -11.32
C PRO A 649 34.45 22.29 -11.28
N ASN A 650 33.60 21.98 -10.31
CA ASN A 650 32.32 22.67 -10.14
C ASN A 650 32.56 24.08 -9.58
N SER A 651 32.46 25.08 -10.47
CA SER A 651 32.73 26.49 -10.19
C SER A 651 31.47 27.33 -10.03
N ASP A 652 30.27 26.72 -9.92
CA ASP A 652 29.02 27.46 -9.72
C ASP A 652 29.08 28.25 -8.39
N PRO A 653 29.01 29.60 -8.43
CA PRO A 653 29.09 30.43 -7.23
C PRO A 653 27.98 30.15 -6.23
N PHE A 654 26.77 29.82 -6.70
CA PHE A 654 25.64 29.48 -5.83
C PHE A 654 25.88 28.16 -5.10
N ILE A 655 26.31 27.11 -5.82
CA ILE A 655 26.61 25.81 -5.21
C ILE A 655 27.70 25.94 -4.14
N ASN A 656 28.77 26.69 -4.44
CA ASN A 656 29.84 26.94 -3.48
C ASN A 656 29.34 27.71 -2.25
N SER A 657 28.57 28.77 -2.43
CA SER A 657 27.96 29.51 -1.32
C SER A 657 27.01 28.65 -0.48
N PHE A 658 26.27 27.73 -1.10
CA PHE A 658 25.36 26.83 -0.40
C PHE A 658 26.11 25.76 0.39
N LYS A 659 27.17 25.17 -0.20
CA LYS A 659 28.08 24.25 0.51
C LYS A 659 28.69 24.92 1.74
N ASP A 660 29.13 26.17 1.61
CA ASP A 660 29.74 26.91 2.71
C ASP A 660 28.73 27.26 3.81
N ALA A 661 27.51 27.64 3.44
CA ALA A 661 26.41 27.82 4.38
C ALA A 661 26.11 26.54 5.18
N LEU A 662 26.03 25.39 4.51
CA LEU A 662 25.81 24.09 5.15
C LEU A 662 26.96 23.68 6.06
N ARG A 663 28.21 23.91 5.65
CA ARG A 663 29.39 23.68 6.50
C ARG A 663 29.42 24.60 7.71
N GLY A 664 29.02 25.86 7.54
CA GLY A 664 29.01 26.89 8.58
C GLY A 664 27.87 26.72 9.61
N ALA A 665 26.80 26.01 9.24
CA ALA A 665 25.68 25.71 10.14
C ALA A 665 25.91 24.47 11.04
N ARG A 666 27.05 23.77 10.90
CA ARG A 666 27.36 22.60 11.73
C ARG A 666 27.63 23.00 13.19
N PRO A 667 27.13 22.23 14.16
CA PRO A 667 27.32 22.55 15.58
C PRO A 667 28.76 22.36 16.09
N SER A 668 29.57 21.50 15.46
CA SER A 668 31.00 21.35 15.77
C SER A 668 31.84 21.05 14.52
N SER A 669 33.14 21.38 14.57
CA SER A 669 34.12 21.07 13.52
C SER A 669 34.49 19.58 13.45
N GLU A 670 34.16 18.80 14.48
CA GLU A 670 34.40 17.35 14.55
C GLU A 670 33.44 16.54 13.67
N ILE A 671 32.32 17.15 13.23
CA ILE A 671 31.36 16.50 12.33
C ILE A 671 31.90 16.54 10.91
N SER A 672 32.25 15.39 10.37
CA SER A 672 32.62 15.26 8.96
C SER A 672 31.42 15.59 8.07
N CYS A 673 31.63 16.37 7.01
CA CYS A 673 30.58 16.78 6.08
C CYS A 673 30.96 16.34 4.66
N ALA A 674 30.14 15.48 4.07
CA ALA A 674 30.31 14.98 2.73
C ALA A 674 29.19 15.51 1.82
N PHE A 675 29.56 15.95 0.62
CA PHE A 675 28.60 16.34 -0.42
C PHE A 675 28.56 15.24 -1.48
N VAL A 676 27.38 14.71 -1.73
CA VAL A 676 27.17 13.57 -2.62
C VAL A 676 26.30 14.05 -3.79
N PRO A 677 26.84 14.14 -5.02
CA PRO A 677 26.03 14.49 -6.18
C PRO A 677 25.00 13.40 -6.43
N THR A 678 23.75 13.80 -6.68
CA THR A 678 22.69 12.90 -7.15
C THR A 678 22.46 13.08 -8.65
N GLY A 679 21.90 12.05 -9.31
CA GLY A 679 21.58 12.07 -10.73
C GLY A 679 20.27 12.79 -11.05
N GLU A 680 19.95 12.88 -12.34
CA GLU A 680 18.76 13.58 -12.85
C GLU A 680 17.44 13.09 -12.23
N GLU A 681 17.34 11.80 -11.90
CA GLU A 681 16.12 11.23 -11.29
C GLU A 681 15.82 11.76 -9.88
N SER A 682 16.83 12.31 -9.20
CA SER A 682 16.72 12.93 -7.88
C SER A 682 16.91 14.45 -7.92
N LYS A 683 16.70 15.10 -9.09
CA LYS A 683 16.85 16.56 -9.23
C LYS A 683 15.83 17.38 -8.43
N HIS A 684 14.80 16.72 -7.92
CA HIS A 684 13.72 17.33 -7.15
C HIS A 684 13.99 17.37 -5.64
N GLU A 685 15.13 16.85 -5.17
CA GLU A 685 15.37 16.75 -3.73
C GLU A 685 16.80 17.10 -3.27
N VAL A 686 16.88 17.61 -2.05
CA VAL A 686 18.10 17.66 -1.25
C VAL A 686 17.85 16.84 0.02
N CYS A 687 18.69 15.85 0.28
CA CYS A 687 18.59 14.97 1.43
C CYS A 687 19.83 15.12 2.32
N LEU A 688 19.59 15.39 3.61
CA LEU A 688 20.61 15.41 4.64
C LEU A 688 20.49 14.12 5.44
N VAL A 689 21.58 13.38 5.51
CA VAL A 689 21.68 12.12 6.23
C VAL A 689 22.79 12.25 7.26
N SER A 690 22.42 12.25 8.53
CA SER A 690 23.38 12.19 9.63
C SER A 690 23.59 10.73 10.05
N LEU A 691 24.83 10.41 10.41
CA LEU A 691 25.23 9.12 10.94
C LEU A 691 26.14 9.34 12.14
N THR A 692 25.85 8.65 13.23
CA THR A 692 26.79 8.46 14.33
C THR A 692 27.16 6.99 14.36
N ASN A 693 28.38 6.64 13.93
CA ASN A 693 28.87 5.26 13.91
C ASN A 693 29.86 4.99 15.05
N LEU A 694 30.24 3.72 15.21
CA LEU A 694 31.11 3.27 16.30
C LEU A 694 30.53 3.59 17.68
N VAL A 695 29.24 3.32 17.89
CA VAL A 695 28.51 3.64 19.12
C VAL A 695 28.46 2.38 20.00
N PRO A 696 29.21 2.29 21.10
CA PRO A 696 28.89 1.33 22.15
C PRO A 696 27.49 1.60 22.71
N ALA A 697 26.70 0.56 22.99
CA ALA A 697 25.32 0.75 23.45
C ALA A 697 25.22 1.63 24.72
N ARG A 698 26.21 1.57 25.62
CA ARG A 698 26.30 2.46 26.81
C ARG A 698 26.35 3.95 26.49
N CYS A 699 26.82 4.32 25.30
CA CYS A 699 26.94 5.72 24.90
C CYS A 699 25.62 6.30 24.37
N LEU A 700 24.56 5.50 24.30
CA LEU A 700 23.22 5.96 23.94
C LEU A 700 22.41 6.18 25.22
N ASP A 701 21.97 7.42 25.49
CA ASP A 701 21.21 7.80 26.69
C ASP A 701 20.05 6.82 26.98
N HIS A 702 19.35 6.42 25.92
CA HIS A 702 18.17 5.57 25.99
C HIS A 702 18.47 4.17 26.56
N THR A 703 19.70 3.69 26.42
CA THR A 703 20.12 2.39 26.95
C THR A 703 20.12 2.38 28.49
N ALA A 704 20.33 3.52 29.15
CA ALA A 704 20.28 3.61 30.61
C ALA A 704 18.84 3.45 31.11
N PHE A 705 17.87 4.09 30.44
CA PHE A 705 16.45 3.91 30.72
C PHE A 705 16.01 2.45 30.59
N LEU A 706 16.42 1.77 29.51
CA LEU A 706 16.11 0.34 29.32
C LEU A 706 16.78 -0.53 30.40
N ARG A 707 18.01 -0.21 30.80
CA ARG A 707 18.71 -0.88 31.91
C ARG A 707 17.93 -0.74 33.22
N ASP A 708 17.49 0.46 33.57
CA ASP A 708 16.76 0.69 34.81
C ASP A 708 15.45 -0.09 34.89
N ALA A 709 14.74 -0.22 33.76
CA ALA A 709 13.55 -1.06 33.67
C ALA A 709 13.90 -2.55 33.81
N TYR A 710 14.99 -3.01 33.19
CA TYR A 710 15.48 -4.39 33.31
C TYR A 710 15.92 -4.72 34.74
N ASP A 711 16.80 -3.93 35.34
CA ASP A 711 17.29 -4.11 36.71
C ASP A 711 16.14 -4.00 37.73
N GLY A 712 15.18 -3.10 37.47
CA GLY A 712 14.00 -2.89 38.29
C GLY A 712 13.10 -4.13 38.44
N LEU A 713 13.11 -5.05 37.47
CA LEU A 713 12.41 -6.34 37.59
C LEU A 713 13.02 -7.23 38.68
N PHE A 714 14.33 -7.14 38.90
CA PHE A 714 15.09 -8.03 39.81
C PHE A 714 15.41 -7.42 41.17
N ARG A 715 15.04 -6.15 41.41
CA ARG A 715 15.30 -5.45 42.69
C ARG A 715 14.34 -5.85 43.82
N ARG A 716 13.25 -6.58 43.53
CA ARG A 716 12.27 -6.99 44.54
C ARG A 716 12.69 -8.33 45.14
N ASP A 717 12.35 -8.58 46.41
CA ASP A 717 12.54 -9.90 46.99
C ASP A 717 11.56 -10.90 46.35
N GLY A 718 12.09 -11.95 45.71
CA GLY A 718 11.29 -12.97 45.01
C GLY A 718 12.13 -13.92 44.15
N ASP A 719 11.50 -15.02 43.68
CA ASP A 719 12.10 -15.90 42.67
C ASP A 719 11.86 -15.32 41.28
N HIS A 720 12.94 -14.87 40.63
CA HIS A 720 12.94 -14.28 39.30
C HIS A 720 13.42 -15.24 38.21
N SER A 721 13.52 -16.54 38.50
CA SER A 721 13.97 -17.54 37.53
C SER A 721 13.12 -17.57 36.25
N GLN A 722 11.80 -17.40 36.39
CA GLN A 722 10.88 -17.32 35.24
C GLN A 722 11.07 -16.04 34.43
N ASP A 723 11.24 -14.89 35.09
CA ASP A 723 11.49 -13.61 34.41
C ASP A 723 12.75 -13.70 33.54
N ARG A 724 13.83 -14.28 34.09
CA ARG A 724 15.10 -14.48 33.37
C ARG A 724 14.94 -15.40 32.16
N LEU A 725 14.15 -16.46 32.29
CA LEU A 725 13.83 -17.39 31.20
C LEU A 725 13.03 -16.71 30.07
N PHE A 726 12.16 -15.76 30.40
CA PHE A 726 11.35 -15.05 29.39
C PHE A 726 12.11 -13.94 28.67
N LEU A 727 13.09 -13.34 29.32
CA LEU A 727 13.86 -12.20 28.80
C LEU A 727 15.00 -12.63 27.87
N HIS A 728 15.72 -13.70 28.21
CA HIS A 728 16.90 -14.15 27.47
C HIS A 728 16.63 -15.40 26.63
N MET A 729 17.31 -15.53 25.50
CA MET A 729 17.23 -16.73 24.66
C MET A 729 17.82 -17.97 25.34
N GLU A 730 18.92 -17.75 26.06
CA GLU A 730 19.67 -18.79 26.74
C GLU A 730 20.17 -18.26 28.09
N GLY A 731 20.29 -19.13 29.08
CA GLY A 731 20.79 -18.77 30.40
C GLY A 731 19.92 -17.74 31.11
N ASP A 732 20.54 -16.88 31.90
CA ASP A 732 19.85 -16.00 32.85
C ASP A 732 20.25 -14.51 32.72
N GLY A 733 21.12 -14.23 31.74
CA GLY A 733 21.68 -12.93 31.39
C GLY A 733 23.05 -12.66 31.98
N THR A 734 23.42 -13.35 33.08
CA THR A 734 24.68 -13.08 33.81
C THR A 734 25.91 -13.62 33.09
N GLN A 735 25.72 -14.52 32.13
CA GLN A 735 26.79 -15.08 31.31
C GLN A 735 27.34 -14.10 30.25
N TYR A 736 26.60 -13.03 29.94
CA TYR A 736 26.97 -12.06 28.92
C TYR A 736 27.78 -10.90 29.50
N PRO A 737 28.74 -10.32 28.74
CA PRO A 737 29.42 -9.11 29.17
C PRO A 737 28.43 -7.95 29.32
N GLY A 738 28.51 -7.24 30.44
CA GLY A 738 27.69 -6.06 30.69
C GLY A 738 27.93 -4.95 29.67
N ILE A 739 26.86 -4.22 29.32
CA ILE A 739 26.96 -3.05 28.43
C ILE A 739 27.71 -1.89 29.10
N TYR A 740 27.55 -1.73 30.42
CA TYR A 740 28.21 -0.68 31.21
C TYR A 740 29.46 -1.21 31.91
N THR A 741 30.30 -0.31 32.41
CA THR A 741 31.33 -0.61 33.40
C THR A 741 30.66 -0.98 34.73
N LYS A 742 31.30 -1.90 35.47
CA LYS A 742 30.82 -2.32 36.79
C LYS A 742 30.90 -1.13 37.74
N ASP A 743 29.84 -0.90 38.52
CA ASP A 743 29.87 0.13 39.55
C ASP A 743 30.71 -0.31 40.76
N ARG A 744 30.95 0.61 41.70
CA ARG A 744 31.79 0.30 42.86
C ARG A 744 31.22 -0.82 43.75
N ARG A 745 29.90 -0.89 43.90
CA ARG A 745 29.23 -1.88 44.75
C ARG A 745 29.28 -3.26 44.10
N GLU A 746 29.11 -3.33 42.78
CA GLU A 746 29.29 -4.54 41.99
C GLU A 746 30.73 -5.06 42.11
N ILE A 747 31.72 -4.17 41.94
CA ILE A 747 33.15 -4.52 42.12
C ILE A 747 33.40 -5.01 43.55
N GLU A 748 32.85 -4.35 44.58
CA GLU A 748 33.02 -4.76 45.98
C GLU A 748 32.45 -6.16 46.25
N ALA A 749 31.25 -6.45 45.75
CA ALA A 749 30.60 -7.75 45.95
C ALA A 749 31.35 -8.88 45.23
N GLU A 750 31.75 -8.65 43.99
CA GLU A 750 32.51 -9.63 43.21
C GLU A 750 33.94 -9.79 43.73
N ALA A 751 34.59 -8.70 44.17
CA ALA A 751 35.90 -8.74 44.78
C ALA A 751 35.91 -9.66 45.99
N ARG A 752 34.89 -9.66 46.86
CA ARG A 752 34.78 -10.63 47.97
C ARG A 752 34.81 -12.08 47.48
N THR A 753 34.09 -12.37 46.39
CA THR A 753 34.02 -13.70 45.78
C THR A 753 35.37 -14.10 45.18
N ILE A 754 35.96 -13.23 44.35
CA ILE A 754 37.22 -13.46 43.65
C ILE A 754 38.40 -13.53 44.62
N LEU A 755 38.44 -12.71 45.68
CA LEU A 755 39.50 -12.75 46.69
C LEU A 755 39.42 -14.03 47.54
N LEU A 756 38.22 -14.51 47.86
CA LEU A 756 38.04 -15.77 48.57
C LEU A 756 38.57 -16.95 47.75
N LEU A 757 38.22 -16.99 46.46
CA LEU A 757 38.73 -17.98 45.49
C LEU A 757 40.24 -17.84 45.29
N GLY A 758 40.72 -16.61 45.07
CA GLY A 758 42.14 -16.32 44.88
C GLY A 758 42.99 -16.73 46.08
N SER A 759 42.48 -16.55 47.30
CA SER A 759 43.15 -17.00 48.53
C SER A 759 43.21 -18.53 48.60
N ALA A 760 42.09 -19.21 48.30
CA ALA A 760 42.04 -20.67 48.29
C ALA A 760 42.92 -21.31 47.18
N LEU A 761 43.05 -20.64 46.03
CA LEU A 761 43.90 -21.02 44.91
C LEU A 761 45.38 -20.66 45.14
N GLY A 762 45.68 -19.77 46.10
CA GLY A 762 47.03 -19.27 46.36
C GLY A 762 47.50 -18.18 45.40
N ILE A 763 46.58 -17.59 44.62
CA ILE A 763 46.83 -16.48 43.69
C ILE A 763 47.10 -15.18 44.46
N VAL A 764 46.38 -14.97 45.56
CA VAL A 764 46.71 -13.90 46.51
C VAL A 764 47.38 -14.50 47.74
N ALA A 765 48.45 -13.86 48.20
CA ALA A 765 49.26 -14.38 49.30
C ALA A 765 49.63 -13.28 50.30
N GLU A 766 49.60 -13.63 51.58
CA GLU A 766 50.04 -12.75 52.66
C GLU A 766 51.58 -12.74 52.75
N ARG A 767 52.17 -11.54 52.71
CA ARG A 767 53.63 -11.32 52.80
C ARG A 767 53.92 -10.14 53.72
N LEU A 768 55.13 -10.09 54.28
CA LEU A 768 55.61 -8.92 55.02
C LEU A 768 55.88 -7.78 54.04
N ASN A 769 55.20 -6.65 54.23
CA ASN A 769 55.52 -5.42 53.52
C ASN A 769 56.96 -5.00 53.88
N LYS A 770 57.81 -4.86 52.87
CA LYS A 770 59.25 -4.59 53.06
C LYS A 770 59.55 -3.23 53.69
N ILE A 771 58.60 -2.30 53.66
CA ILE A 771 58.74 -0.94 54.18
C ILE A 771 58.13 -0.83 55.58
N SER A 772 56.89 -1.30 55.77
CA SER A 772 56.18 -1.15 57.05
C SER A 772 56.42 -2.30 58.04
N GLY A 773 56.92 -3.46 57.58
CA GLY A 773 57.08 -4.65 58.40
C GLY A 773 55.76 -5.31 58.82
N VAL A 774 54.62 -4.80 58.34
CA VAL A 774 53.28 -5.35 58.61
C VAL A 774 52.92 -6.36 57.52
N LYS A 775 52.16 -7.39 57.87
CA LYS A 775 51.67 -8.34 56.87
C LYS A 775 50.58 -7.70 56.00
N SER A 776 50.68 -7.89 54.69
CA SER A 776 49.69 -7.45 53.71
C SER A 776 49.49 -8.53 52.64
N ILE A 777 48.33 -8.51 52.00
CA ILE A 777 47.96 -9.43 50.93
C ILE A 777 48.40 -8.83 49.60
N TYR A 778 49.13 -9.63 48.83
CA TYR A 778 49.66 -9.25 47.52
C TYR A 778 49.04 -10.08 46.40
N PHE A 779 48.91 -9.47 45.22
CA PHE A 779 48.65 -10.13 43.94
C PHE A 779 49.83 -9.84 43.00
N ASP A 780 50.51 -10.89 42.57
CA ASP A 780 51.60 -10.78 41.62
C ASP A 780 51.09 -11.01 40.20
N VAL A 781 51.49 -10.12 39.30
CA VAL A 781 51.29 -10.25 37.87
C VAL A 781 52.57 -10.86 37.30
N GLU A 782 52.45 -12.07 36.77
CA GLU A 782 53.56 -12.83 36.18
C GLU A 782 53.61 -12.67 34.66
N CYS A 783 54.82 -12.72 34.08
CA CYS A 783 55.15 -12.86 32.66
C CYS A 783 56.46 -13.64 32.49
N ASP A 784 56.56 -14.57 31.55
CA ASP A 784 57.72 -15.48 31.46
C ASP A 784 57.87 -16.48 32.65
N GLY A 785 56.90 -16.62 33.56
CA GLY A 785 57.09 -17.27 34.87
C GLY A 785 57.88 -16.39 35.85
N LEU A 786 58.04 -15.10 35.54
CA LEU A 786 58.69 -14.08 36.35
C LEU A 786 57.65 -13.08 36.84
N VAL A 787 57.74 -12.66 38.10
CA VAL A 787 56.89 -11.58 38.62
C VAL A 787 57.31 -10.25 37.97
N VAL A 788 56.43 -9.67 37.16
CA VAL A 788 56.67 -8.39 36.47
C VAL A 788 56.12 -7.22 37.27
N GLU A 789 54.98 -7.41 37.94
CA GLU A 789 54.39 -6.39 38.80
C GLU A 789 53.84 -7.06 40.07
N SER A 790 53.94 -6.40 41.22
CA SER A 790 53.40 -6.89 42.50
C SER A 790 52.50 -5.83 43.11
N HIS A 791 51.25 -6.18 43.35
CA HIS A 791 50.22 -5.30 43.86
C HIS A 791 49.94 -5.57 45.32
N GLU A 792 50.19 -4.58 46.18
CA GLU A 792 49.69 -4.59 47.56
C GLU A 792 48.19 -4.31 47.55
N LEU A 793 47.38 -5.31 47.91
CA LEU A 793 45.93 -5.19 47.89
C LEU A 793 45.38 -4.58 49.18
N GLY A 794 45.98 -4.91 50.34
CA GLY A 794 45.56 -4.41 51.66
C GLY A 794 45.89 -5.35 52.82
N SER A 795 45.53 -4.94 54.03
CA SER A 795 45.88 -5.66 55.28
C SER A 795 45.04 -6.91 55.56
N SER A 796 43.82 -6.99 55.01
CA SER A 796 42.91 -8.11 55.27
C SER A 796 41.89 -8.27 54.14
N LEU A 797 41.36 -9.48 53.97
CA LEU A 797 40.30 -9.76 52.99
C LEU A 797 39.02 -8.94 53.24
N LEU A 798 38.79 -8.47 54.47
CA LEU A 798 37.64 -7.63 54.82
C LEU A 798 37.73 -6.21 54.22
N GLU A 799 38.94 -5.65 54.15
CA GLU A 799 39.15 -4.27 53.72
C GLU A 799 39.30 -4.14 52.20
N ILE A 800 40.01 -5.09 51.58
CA ILE A 800 40.42 -5.04 50.17
C ILE A 800 39.24 -4.74 49.21
N PRO A 801 38.06 -5.39 49.32
CA PRO A 801 36.95 -5.14 48.40
C PRO A 801 36.61 -3.65 48.26
N THR A 802 36.63 -2.91 49.37
CA THR A 802 36.24 -1.48 49.41
C THR A 802 37.29 -0.54 48.85
N ARG A 803 38.53 -1.00 48.59
CA ARG A 803 39.66 -0.15 48.14
C ARG A 803 40.41 -0.65 46.90
N ILE A 804 40.11 -1.86 46.42
CA ILE A 804 40.78 -2.43 45.25
C ILE A 804 40.59 -1.56 44.00
N ASP A 805 41.68 -1.32 43.27
CA ASP A 805 41.66 -0.64 41.97
C ASP A 805 40.96 -1.51 40.92
N THR A 806 40.12 -0.91 40.08
CA THR A 806 39.32 -1.63 39.08
C THR A 806 40.18 -2.43 38.10
N SER A 807 41.31 -1.88 37.65
CA SER A 807 42.19 -2.56 36.69
C SER A 807 42.93 -3.74 37.33
N VAL A 808 43.34 -3.60 38.60
CA VAL A 808 43.93 -4.69 39.39
C VAL A 808 42.89 -5.78 39.68
N PHE A 809 41.67 -5.40 40.05
CA PHE A 809 40.56 -6.34 40.25
C PHE A 809 40.26 -7.16 39.00
N CYS A 810 40.11 -6.52 37.84
CA CYS A 810 39.83 -7.24 36.59
C CYS A 810 40.95 -8.25 36.26
N SER A 811 42.20 -7.87 36.49
CA SER A 811 43.37 -8.74 36.26
C SER A 811 43.39 -9.94 37.20
N LEU A 812 43.06 -9.72 38.48
CA LEU A 812 42.88 -10.78 39.47
C LEU A 812 41.72 -11.71 39.11
N GLU A 813 40.58 -11.14 38.70
CA GLU A 813 39.38 -11.88 38.27
C GLU A 813 39.69 -12.82 37.09
N ASP A 814 40.41 -12.32 36.08
CA ASP A 814 40.82 -13.14 34.93
C ASP A 814 41.72 -14.29 35.35
N LYS A 815 42.72 -14.03 36.19
CA LYS A 815 43.64 -15.06 36.69
C LYS A 815 42.91 -16.13 37.50
N VAL A 816 42.01 -15.71 38.40
CA VAL A 816 41.18 -16.63 39.19
C VAL A 816 40.29 -17.48 38.28
N LYS A 817 39.62 -16.88 37.29
CA LYS A 817 38.76 -17.62 36.35
C LYS A 817 39.57 -18.59 35.48
N LEU A 818 40.79 -18.22 35.07
CA LEU A 818 41.68 -19.09 34.31
C LEU A 818 42.04 -20.35 35.12
N ASP A 819 42.46 -20.17 36.37
CA ASP A 819 42.85 -21.29 37.24
C ASP A 819 41.63 -22.16 37.61
N ILE A 820 40.44 -21.58 37.76
CA ILE A 820 39.18 -22.33 37.96
C ILE A 820 38.85 -23.20 36.75
N ARG A 821 39.03 -22.70 35.51
CA ARG A 821 38.80 -23.50 34.30
C ARG A 821 39.70 -24.72 34.21
N ALA A 822 40.89 -24.67 34.82
CA ALA A 822 41.81 -25.80 34.88
C ALA A 822 41.38 -26.88 35.91
N LEU A 823 40.42 -26.60 36.81
CA LEU A 823 39.91 -27.54 37.80
C LEU A 823 38.90 -28.51 37.16
N THR A 824 39.40 -29.62 36.60
CA THR A 824 38.54 -30.61 35.92
C THR A 824 37.98 -31.68 36.87
N HIS A 825 38.69 -32.01 37.97
CA HIS A 825 38.30 -33.13 38.86
C HIS A 825 37.51 -32.64 40.10
N VAL A 826 36.48 -33.40 40.50
CA VAL A 826 35.62 -33.04 41.65
C VAL A 826 36.39 -32.90 42.96
N ASP A 827 37.41 -33.74 43.19
CA ASP A 827 38.24 -33.66 44.41
C ASP A 827 39.05 -32.37 44.50
N GLN A 828 39.55 -31.86 43.36
CA GLN A 828 40.26 -30.59 43.32
C GLN A 828 39.31 -29.44 43.69
N LYS A 829 38.08 -29.48 43.16
CA LYS A 829 37.03 -28.51 43.50
C LYS A 829 36.65 -28.56 44.98
N ASN A 830 36.50 -29.77 45.54
CA ASN A 830 36.22 -29.96 46.96
C ASN A 830 37.36 -29.46 47.86
N ALA A 831 38.62 -29.65 47.46
CA ALA A 831 39.76 -29.10 48.19
C ALA A 831 39.76 -27.55 48.21
N ILE A 832 39.41 -26.91 47.08
CA ILE A 832 39.22 -25.45 47.05
C ILE A 832 38.07 -25.02 47.95
N LYS A 833 36.95 -25.74 47.95
CA LYS A 833 35.82 -25.51 48.86
C LYS A 833 36.23 -25.55 50.33
N GLU A 834 37.00 -26.56 50.76
CA GLU A 834 37.48 -26.66 52.14
C GLU A 834 38.39 -25.48 52.53
N LYS A 835 39.29 -25.06 51.63
CA LYS A 835 40.14 -23.89 51.85
C LYS A 835 39.33 -22.60 51.97
N MET A 836 38.28 -22.42 51.15
CA MET A 836 37.38 -21.26 51.28
C MET A 836 36.62 -21.26 52.62
N ILE A 837 36.16 -22.43 53.10
CA ILE A 837 35.52 -22.54 54.42
C ILE A 837 36.50 -22.16 55.53
N ALA A 838 37.77 -22.60 55.44
CA ALA A 838 38.80 -22.23 56.40
C ALA A 838 39.04 -20.71 56.41
N GLU A 839 39.02 -20.05 55.26
CA GLU A 839 39.16 -18.61 55.16
C GLU A 839 37.94 -17.86 55.71
N LEU A 840 36.72 -18.37 55.46
CA LEU A 840 35.50 -17.85 56.08
C LEU A 840 35.54 -17.94 57.60
N HIS A 841 36.09 -19.02 58.18
CA HIS A 841 36.25 -19.14 59.63
C HIS A 841 37.20 -18.08 60.19
N LYS A 842 38.28 -17.72 59.46
CA LYS A 842 39.15 -16.60 59.85
C LYS A 842 38.41 -15.27 59.83
N ILE A 843 37.63 -15.02 58.77
CA ILE A 843 36.80 -13.81 58.65
C ILE A 843 35.79 -13.74 59.80
N LYS A 844 35.14 -14.86 60.13
CA LYS A 844 34.21 -14.96 61.27
C LYS A 844 34.86 -14.58 62.59
N SER A 845 36.08 -15.06 62.84
CA SER A 845 36.83 -14.74 64.06
C SER A 845 37.16 -13.24 64.14
N VAL A 846 37.50 -12.60 63.02
CA VAL A 846 37.73 -11.14 62.96
C VAL A 846 36.43 -10.35 63.17
N CYS A 847 35.27 -10.92 62.79
CA CYS A 847 33.94 -10.38 63.07
C CYS A 847 33.41 -10.76 64.48
N ASN A 848 34.28 -10.97 65.46
CA ASN A 848 33.94 -11.33 66.85
C ASN A 848 33.05 -12.58 66.98
N ASP A 849 33.20 -13.53 66.07
CA ASP A 849 32.40 -14.76 65.99
C ASP A 849 30.89 -14.56 65.82
N GLU A 850 30.44 -13.35 65.47
CA GLU A 850 29.03 -13.00 65.32
C GLU A 850 28.50 -13.39 63.93
N PRO A 851 27.60 -14.40 63.82
CA PRO A 851 27.06 -14.82 62.52
C PRO A 851 26.16 -13.76 61.87
N SER A 852 25.65 -12.82 62.67
CA SER A 852 24.83 -11.69 62.20
C SER A 852 25.65 -10.53 61.62
N HIS A 853 26.98 -10.52 61.79
CA HIS A 853 27.83 -9.40 61.39
C HIS A 853 27.69 -9.12 59.88
N PRO A 854 27.42 -7.87 59.44
CA PRO A 854 27.17 -7.54 58.03
C PRO A 854 28.27 -8.02 57.07
N ASP A 855 29.54 -7.81 57.42
CA ASP A 855 30.65 -8.25 56.56
C ASP A 855 30.78 -9.77 56.46
N TYR A 856 30.58 -10.50 57.57
CA TYR A 856 30.60 -11.95 57.54
C TYR A 856 29.45 -12.50 56.68
N LYS A 857 28.24 -11.93 56.81
CA LYS A 857 27.11 -12.27 55.93
C LYS A 857 27.42 -12.03 54.46
N ALA A 858 28.04 -10.89 54.11
CA ALA A 858 28.42 -10.59 52.74
C ALA A 858 29.42 -11.62 52.17
N PHE A 859 30.38 -12.09 52.99
CA PHE A 859 31.31 -13.14 52.61
C PHE A 859 30.66 -14.53 52.51
N VAL A 860 29.66 -14.83 53.34
CA VAL A 860 28.87 -16.08 53.23
C VAL A 860 28.10 -16.12 51.90
N VAL A 861 27.49 -14.99 51.49
CA VAL A 861 26.85 -14.87 50.17
C VAL A 861 27.88 -15.03 49.04
N SER A 862 29.04 -14.36 49.17
CA SER A 862 30.12 -14.46 48.19
C SER A 862 30.69 -15.88 48.05
N TYR A 863 30.72 -16.63 49.15
CA TYR A 863 31.08 -18.04 49.14
C TYR A 863 30.08 -18.90 48.35
N GLN A 864 28.78 -18.65 48.48
CA GLN A 864 27.77 -19.36 47.69
C GLN A 864 27.98 -19.10 46.18
N ASN A 865 28.28 -17.86 45.81
CA ASN A 865 28.62 -17.51 44.42
C ASN A 865 29.92 -18.19 43.97
N ALA A 866 30.94 -18.25 44.83
CA ALA A 866 32.20 -18.92 44.54
C ALA A 866 32.02 -20.42 44.28
N ILE A 867 31.13 -21.09 45.03
CA ILE A 867 30.79 -22.50 44.85
C ILE A 867 30.16 -22.76 43.48
N GLN A 868 29.24 -21.87 43.06
CA GLN A 868 28.66 -21.94 41.71
C GLN A 868 29.72 -21.75 40.61
N LEU A 869 30.66 -20.82 40.78
CA LEU A 869 31.73 -20.55 39.80
C LEU A 869 32.66 -21.76 39.59
N ILE A 870 32.97 -22.53 40.64
CA ILE A 870 33.76 -23.76 40.51
C ILE A 870 32.92 -24.97 40.06
N GLY A 871 31.60 -24.81 39.93
CA GLY A 871 30.67 -25.83 39.46
C GLY A 871 30.43 -26.96 40.45
N LEU A 872 30.16 -26.61 41.72
CA LEU A 872 29.81 -27.52 42.82
C LEU A 872 28.42 -27.21 43.42
#